data_AF-A0A0D2ALN4-F1
#
_entry.id   AF-A0A0D2ALN4-F1
#
_cell.length_a   1.000
_cell.length_b   1.000
_cell.length_c   1.000
_cell.angle_alpha   90.00
_cell.angle_beta   90.00
_cell.angle_gamma   90.00
#
_symmetry.space_group_name_H-M   'P 1'
#
loop_
_entity.id
_entity.type
_entity.pdbx_description
1 polymer ?
#
loop_
_entity_poly.entity_id
_entity_poly.type
_entity_poly.pdbx_seq_one_letter_code
_entity_poly.pdbx_strand_id
1 'polypeptide(L)'
;MEMDRIPRTPTSAYSTDSSQSALEPPCFPRSPSQMSVASEADSMAPLGTAGAFKCDIMVKFLRQRQMEKLWSNSDFEEGVVLKRAKNDFICQPTKLLFTQHGLFEQIGRLNVKVAMTVNTDVIQSFLQTSQLPYVPYLDSLRIQVLPDITYLSDCKKHHFAAFIRDLGLLVVWHNDPEQIISRAEQIEQHLVSLLWKDENIVVRGAPPSKTPSINLVEKVDTGSEEEGRRYDDKPRKTLLYQSILMSFVAILVVLTIGLGWRKVAIEVKTDHSYLRLILAIVIFPQIWLGWFFFQTLVNGISQVVGPVNQMDSNSRSFSGVRSRRLETDTLPHVTVQCPVYKEGLWGVIDPTMVSIREAISTYEMQGGSVNIFVNDDGMQLLSVDQVKERREYYEEHNIGWVARPKHNPSPNVQDGEKAFIRPGKFKKASNMNYAMNISARIEDGLARVSRHETWSQQDEDNAYRDMLGQVLKEDQGRTWADGDVRIGDYILIIDSDTRVPADCFLDMVSEMEASPQVAIVQYSSGVMNVTSSFFENGITFFTNLVYTAIQFAVANGDIAPFVGHNAILRWSALQDIAYMDDNDDEDSAKNGLAVEKYWAETTVSEDFDMALRLQSKGYDLRFSTYFGPEGFQEGVSLTVYDELARWEKYAYGCSELIFNPLRYWATKGPITPLFRRFLLSNMSLMAKITIMSYIGTYYAIASAWILTVMNYFLIGWFNGYLDHYYVDSFKIYFSIVIVFQALGTVSLAVLRYVSQSTRPIPP
;
A
#
# COMPACT_ATOMS: atom_id res chain seq x y z
N MET A 1 -22.46 26.96 -67.96
CA MET A 1 -21.46 27.88 -68.53
C MET A 1 -20.13 27.41 -68.00
N GLU A 2 -19.38 26.74 -68.87
CA GLU A 2 -18.12 26.03 -68.61
C GLU A 2 -16.93 26.96 -68.38
N MET A 3 -15.83 26.29 -68.02
CA MET A 3 -14.41 26.55 -68.29
C MET A 3 -13.58 27.07 -67.10
N ASP A 4 -12.42 26.50 -66.75
CA ASP A 4 -11.78 25.23 -67.12
C ASP A 4 -10.47 25.06 -66.32
N ARG A 5 -9.93 23.82 -66.32
CA ARG A 5 -8.53 23.36 -66.11
C ARG A 5 -8.20 22.52 -64.87
N ILE A 6 -8.19 21.22 -65.13
CA ILE A 6 -7.36 20.10 -64.58
C ILE A 6 -6.03 20.08 -65.44
N PRO A 7 -4.97 19.22 -65.31
CA PRO A 7 -4.57 18.07 -64.43
C PRO A 7 -3.14 18.19 -63.83
N ARG A 8 -2.42 17.21 -63.20
CA ARG A 8 -2.39 15.73 -63.11
C ARG A 8 -1.36 15.31 -62.02
N THR A 9 -1.49 14.09 -61.48
CA THR A 9 -0.46 13.29 -60.75
C THR A 9 0.65 12.76 -61.68
N PRO A 10 1.76 12.19 -61.16
CA PRO A 10 1.82 10.72 -60.98
C PRO A 10 2.64 10.19 -59.78
N THR A 11 2.32 8.95 -59.39
CA THR A 11 3.09 7.99 -58.58
C THR A 11 4.09 7.18 -59.44
N SER A 12 5.25 6.79 -58.88
CA SER A 12 5.89 5.49 -59.19
C SER A 12 7.00 5.11 -58.18
N ALA A 13 6.99 3.83 -57.80
CA ALA A 13 8.00 3.09 -57.05
C ALA A 13 9.28 2.82 -57.86
N TYR A 14 10.41 2.52 -57.20
CA TYR A 14 11.41 1.52 -57.64
C TYR A 14 12.34 1.10 -56.49
N SER A 15 12.53 -0.22 -56.38
CA SER A 15 13.53 -0.97 -55.62
C SER A 15 14.87 -1.04 -56.35
N THR A 16 16.00 -1.10 -55.62
CA THR A 16 17.23 -1.82 -56.05
C THR A 16 18.12 -2.15 -54.84
N ASP A 17 18.46 -3.44 -54.70
CA ASP A 17 19.58 -3.97 -53.92
C ASP A 17 20.93 -3.41 -54.37
N SER A 18 21.87 -3.24 -53.44
CA SER A 18 23.25 -3.74 -53.61
C SER A 18 24.03 -3.73 -52.30
N SER A 19 24.76 -4.81 -52.12
CA SER A 19 25.64 -5.22 -51.04
C SER A 19 26.95 -4.43 -50.99
N GLN A 20 27.41 -4.04 -49.79
CA GLN A 20 28.84 -3.97 -49.47
C GLN A 20 29.11 -4.35 -48.01
N SER A 21 29.89 -5.42 -47.87
CA SER A 21 30.52 -5.94 -46.67
C SER A 21 31.69 -5.06 -46.21
N ALA A 22 31.80 -4.76 -44.92
CA ALA A 22 33.06 -4.38 -44.29
C ALA A 22 33.22 -5.18 -42.98
N LEU A 23 34.30 -5.95 -42.91
CA LEU A 23 34.72 -6.79 -41.80
C LEU A 23 35.24 -5.96 -40.62
N GLU A 24 34.83 -6.31 -39.40
CA GLU A 24 35.55 -5.98 -38.15
C GLU A 24 36.12 -7.27 -37.49
N PRO A 25 37.26 -7.19 -36.77
CA PRO A 25 38.06 -8.33 -36.36
C PRO A 25 37.53 -9.06 -35.09
N PRO A 26 37.97 -10.31 -34.82
CA PRO A 26 37.44 -11.11 -33.72
C PRO A 26 38.05 -10.69 -32.37
N CYS A 27 37.20 -10.40 -31.38
CA CYS A 27 37.60 -10.23 -29.99
C CYS A 27 37.04 -11.40 -29.16
N PHE A 28 37.92 -12.05 -28.38
CA PHE A 28 37.66 -13.23 -27.58
C PHE A 28 36.58 -12.99 -26.49
N PRO A 29 35.71 -13.97 -26.16
CA PRO A 29 34.74 -13.82 -25.10
C PRO A 29 35.41 -13.88 -23.71
N ARG A 30 35.32 -12.77 -22.97
CA ARG A 30 35.42 -12.75 -21.51
C ARG A 30 34.03 -13.05 -20.94
N SER A 31 33.98 -13.92 -19.95
CA SER A 31 32.78 -14.38 -19.23
C SER A 31 31.92 -13.23 -18.69
N PRO A 32 30.60 -13.22 -18.93
CA PRO A 32 29.66 -12.42 -18.18
C PRO A 32 28.99 -13.28 -17.09
N SER A 33 29.24 -12.90 -15.85
CA SER A 33 28.38 -13.11 -14.69
C SER A 33 26.92 -12.77 -15.01
N GLN A 34 26.02 -13.65 -14.57
CA GLN A 34 24.60 -13.71 -14.90
C GLN A 34 23.83 -12.47 -14.42
N MET A 35 23.25 -11.73 -15.37
CA MET A 35 21.99 -11.01 -15.18
C MET A 35 20.93 -11.79 -15.98
N SER A 36 20.03 -12.49 -15.29
CA SER A 36 18.91 -13.19 -15.94
C SER A 36 17.77 -12.22 -16.23
N VAL A 37 17.81 -11.61 -17.41
CA VAL A 37 16.62 -11.02 -18.03
C VAL A 37 16.11 -12.03 -19.05
N ALA A 38 15.45 -13.09 -18.57
CA ALA A 38 14.66 -13.99 -19.41
C ALA A 38 13.73 -14.90 -18.58
N SER A 39 12.44 -14.86 -18.93
CA SER A 39 11.34 -15.78 -18.60
C SER A 39 10.56 -15.56 -17.29
N GLU A 40 9.68 -14.57 -17.27
CA GLU A 40 8.48 -14.53 -16.41
C GLU A 40 7.16 -14.59 -17.22
N ALA A 41 7.21 -14.57 -18.55
CA ALA A 41 6.01 -14.46 -19.40
C ALA A 41 5.44 -15.79 -19.92
N ASP A 42 5.96 -16.95 -19.49
CA ASP A 42 5.64 -18.26 -20.11
C ASP A 42 4.96 -19.27 -19.17
N SER A 43 4.49 -18.82 -18.00
CA SER A 43 3.72 -19.66 -17.07
C SER A 43 2.23 -19.39 -17.23
N MET A 44 1.51 -20.38 -17.78
CA MET A 44 0.04 -20.58 -17.72
C MET A 44 -0.78 -20.47 -19.03
N ALA A 45 -0.17 -20.71 -20.20
CA ALA A 45 -0.90 -21.33 -21.31
C ALA A 45 -1.09 -22.84 -21.04
N PRO A 46 -2.13 -23.53 -21.56
CA PRO A 46 -2.17 -24.99 -21.51
C PRO A 46 -0.86 -25.52 -22.08
N LEU A 47 -0.09 -26.23 -21.25
CA LEU A 47 1.27 -26.62 -21.60
C LEU A 47 1.25 -27.35 -22.93
N GLY A 48 1.83 -26.72 -23.96
CA GLY A 48 2.27 -27.45 -25.14
C GLY A 48 3.22 -28.58 -24.72
N THR A 49 3.47 -29.52 -25.61
CA THR A 49 4.29 -30.72 -25.35
C THR A 49 5.65 -30.39 -24.70
N ALA A 50 6.22 -29.23 -25.00
CA ALA A 50 7.46 -28.73 -24.42
C ALA A 50 7.37 -28.38 -22.93
N GLY A 51 6.27 -27.78 -22.47
CA GLY A 51 6.11 -27.42 -21.06
C GLY A 51 5.93 -28.64 -20.16
N ALA A 52 5.16 -29.64 -20.63
CA ALA A 52 4.96 -30.88 -19.89
C ALA A 52 6.28 -31.64 -19.73
N PHE A 53 7.10 -31.65 -20.78
CA PHE A 53 8.45 -32.20 -20.76
C PHE A 53 9.39 -31.46 -19.79
N LYS A 54 9.32 -30.12 -19.73
CA LYS A 54 10.10 -29.33 -18.76
C LYS A 54 9.73 -29.68 -17.32
N CYS A 55 8.44 -29.83 -17.00
CA CYS A 55 7.99 -30.25 -15.67
C CYS A 55 8.48 -31.66 -15.32
N ASP A 56 8.39 -32.61 -16.26
CA ASP A 56 8.86 -33.98 -16.06
C ASP A 56 10.38 -34.07 -15.81
N ILE A 57 11.18 -33.23 -16.49
CA ILE A 57 12.61 -33.12 -16.21
C ILE A 57 12.84 -32.50 -14.84
N MET A 58 12.14 -31.42 -14.52
CA MET A 58 12.33 -30.68 -13.28
C MET A 58 12.03 -31.56 -12.05
N VAL A 59 10.91 -32.30 -12.04
CA VAL A 59 10.59 -33.18 -10.91
C VAL A 59 11.62 -34.30 -10.72
N LYS A 60 12.18 -34.83 -11.81
CA LYS A 60 13.27 -35.82 -11.76
C LYS A 60 14.58 -35.21 -11.26
N PHE A 61 14.90 -34.00 -11.72
CA PHE A 61 16.07 -33.25 -11.26
C PHE A 61 15.97 -32.96 -9.76
N LEU A 62 14.83 -32.47 -9.27
CA LEU A 62 14.60 -32.22 -7.85
C LEU A 62 14.69 -33.50 -7.02
N ARG A 63 14.15 -34.63 -7.51
CA ARG A 63 14.30 -35.93 -6.84
C ARG A 63 15.77 -36.38 -6.82
N GLN A 64 16.51 -36.19 -7.90
CA GLN A 64 17.95 -36.51 -7.93
C GLN A 64 18.69 -35.68 -6.88
N ARG A 65 18.41 -34.37 -6.78
CA ARG A 65 19.00 -33.50 -5.75
C ARG A 65 18.65 -33.92 -4.33
N GLN A 66 17.38 -34.30 -4.09
CA GLN A 66 16.94 -34.84 -2.81
C GLN A 66 17.76 -36.09 -2.42
N MET A 67 18.05 -36.99 -3.37
CA MET A 67 18.87 -38.18 -3.13
C MET A 67 20.36 -37.84 -2.95
N GLU A 68 20.91 -36.91 -3.74
CA GLU A 68 22.31 -36.45 -3.62
C GLU A 68 22.59 -35.83 -2.25
N LYS A 69 21.61 -35.16 -1.67
CA LYS A 69 21.67 -34.53 -0.34
C LYS A 69 21.34 -35.48 0.81
N LEU A 70 21.04 -36.76 0.52
CA LEU A 70 20.63 -37.76 1.51
C LEU A 70 19.38 -37.36 2.31
N TRP A 71 18.47 -36.59 1.70
CA TRP A 71 17.21 -36.17 2.31
C TRP A 71 16.08 -37.20 2.17
N SER A 72 16.39 -38.42 1.77
CA SER A 72 15.43 -39.50 1.57
C SER A 72 16.10 -40.83 1.83
N ASN A 73 15.48 -41.65 2.69
CA ASN A 73 15.91 -43.01 3.02
C ASN A 73 15.23 -44.06 2.14
N SER A 74 14.48 -43.64 1.12
CA SER A 74 13.73 -44.48 0.18
C SER A 74 12.51 -45.18 0.76
N ASP A 75 11.87 -44.56 1.77
CA ASP A 75 10.60 -45.00 2.33
C ASP A 75 9.39 -44.72 1.40
N PHE A 76 8.26 -45.36 1.70
CA PHE A 76 7.07 -45.38 0.83
C PHE A 76 6.32 -44.04 0.69
N GLU A 77 6.67 -43.01 1.48
CA GLU A 77 5.98 -41.70 1.49
C GLU A 77 6.90 -40.50 1.24
N GLU A 78 8.14 -40.74 0.78
CA GLU A 78 9.10 -39.67 0.47
C GLU A 78 9.17 -39.39 -1.03
N GLY A 79 9.18 -38.11 -1.38
CA GLY A 79 9.51 -37.64 -2.71
C GLY A 79 9.28 -36.15 -2.95
N VAL A 80 9.15 -35.83 -4.24
CA VAL A 80 8.88 -34.49 -4.76
C VAL A 80 7.58 -34.53 -5.54
N VAL A 81 6.73 -33.54 -5.32
CA VAL A 81 5.51 -33.29 -6.09
C VAL A 81 5.63 -31.93 -6.77
N LEU A 82 5.31 -31.89 -8.05
CA LEU A 82 5.36 -30.68 -8.88
C LEU A 82 4.02 -30.52 -9.60
N LYS A 83 3.46 -29.32 -9.56
CA LYS A 83 2.24 -28.98 -10.27
C LYS A 83 2.54 -28.59 -11.72
N ARG A 84 1.94 -29.31 -12.66
CA ARG A 84 2.04 -29.05 -14.11
C ARG A 84 0.99 -28.04 -14.57
N ALA A 85 -0.26 -28.24 -14.18
CA ALA A 85 -1.40 -27.38 -14.50
C ALA A 85 -2.46 -27.41 -13.38
N LYS A 86 -3.58 -26.70 -13.56
CA LYS A 86 -4.69 -26.72 -12.59
C LYS A 86 -5.18 -28.16 -12.38
N ASN A 87 -5.20 -28.59 -11.13
CA ASN A 87 -5.56 -29.96 -10.71
C ASN A 87 -4.72 -31.07 -11.35
N ASP A 88 -3.51 -30.75 -11.82
CA ASP A 88 -2.63 -31.68 -12.52
C ASP A 88 -1.23 -31.64 -11.93
N PHE A 89 -0.88 -32.71 -11.20
CA PHE A 89 0.35 -32.84 -10.44
C PHE A 89 1.11 -34.08 -10.90
N ILE A 90 2.43 -33.97 -10.89
CA ILE A 90 3.36 -35.06 -11.15
C ILE A 90 4.23 -35.29 -9.92
N CYS A 91 4.66 -36.51 -9.68
CA CYS A 91 5.50 -36.82 -8.54
C CYS A 91 6.63 -37.80 -8.88
N GLN A 92 7.69 -37.73 -8.09
CA GLN A 92 8.77 -38.70 -8.08
C GLN A 92 9.12 -39.06 -6.63
N PRO A 93 9.12 -40.35 -6.24
CA PRO A 93 8.82 -41.52 -7.07
C PRO A 93 7.34 -41.66 -7.43
N THR A 94 7.04 -42.32 -8.56
CA THR A 94 5.65 -42.55 -9.05
C THR A 94 4.79 -43.36 -8.07
N LYS A 95 5.43 -44.06 -7.12
CA LYS A 95 4.74 -44.82 -6.07
C LYS A 95 3.84 -43.96 -5.18
N LEU A 96 4.16 -42.67 -5.01
CA LEU A 96 3.38 -41.72 -4.20
C LEU A 96 1.94 -41.54 -4.69
N LEU A 97 1.65 -41.85 -5.96
CA LEU A 97 0.29 -41.78 -6.52
C LEU A 97 -0.64 -42.85 -5.94
N PHE A 98 -0.11 -43.96 -5.43
CA PHE A 98 -0.90 -45.11 -4.99
C PHE A 98 -1.18 -45.11 -3.48
N THR A 99 -0.56 -44.20 -2.73
CA THR A 99 -0.77 -44.07 -1.28
C THR A 99 -2.05 -43.27 -1.03
N GLN A 100 -3.07 -43.92 -0.45
CA GLN A 100 -4.32 -43.26 -0.07
C GLN A 100 -4.09 -42.32 1.12
N HIS A 101 -4.60 -41.09 1.06
CA HIS A 101 -4.39 -40.04 2.06
C HIS A 101 -2.92 -39.66 2.32
N GLY A 102 -2.01 -40.09 1.45
CA GLY A 102 -0.59 -39.79 1.56
C GLY A 102 -0.20 -38.43 0.97
N LEU A 103 1.11 -38.18 0.95
CA LEU A 103 1.74 -36.92 0.54
C LEU A 103 1.17 -36.31 -0.76
N PHE A 104 0.95 -37.11 -1.80
CA PHE A 104 0.47 -36.62 -3.10
C PHE A 104 -0.92 -36.00 -3.03
N GLU A 105 -1.86 -36.67 -2.36
CA GLU A 105 -3.23 -36.18 -2.21
C GLU A 105 -3.26 -34.89 -1.39
N GLN A 106 -2.48 -34.85 -0.31
CA GLN A 106 -2.44 -33.71 0.60
C GLN A 106 -1.78 -32.49 -0.03
N ILE A 107 -0.69 -32.66 -0.79
CA ILE A 107 -0.09 -31.57 -1.59
C ILE A 107 -1.04 -31.12 -2.70
N GLY A 108 -1.77 -32.06 -3.32
CA GLY A 108 -2.79 -31.74 -4.31
C GLY A 108 -3.89 -30.84 -3.75
N ARG A 109 -4.32 -31.09 -2.50
CA ARG A 109 -5.29 -30.26 -1.76
C ARG A 109 -4.71 -28.93 -1.29
N LEU A 110 -3.49 -28.94 -0.74
CA LEU A 110 -2.75 -27.72 -0.34
C LEU A 110 -2.47 -26.80 -1.54
N ASN A 111 -2.46 -27.37 -2.75
CA ASN A 111 -2.39 -26.69 -4.03
C ASN A 111 -1.17 -25.77 -4.13
N VAL A 112 0.03 -26.35 -3.99
CA VAL A 112 1.33 -25.66 -4.10
C VAL A 112 2.07 -26.03 -5.38
N LYS A 113 2.90 -25.11 -5.90
CA LYS A 113 3.60 -25.31 -7.17
C LYS A 113 4.60 -26.46 -7.11
N VAL A 114 5.41 -26.50 -6.07
CA VAL A 114 6.38 -27.57 -5.82
C VAL A 114 6.44 -27.88 -4.34
N ALA A 115 6.60 -29.15 -3.99
CA ALA A 115 6.81 -29.60 -2.62
C ALA A 115 7.79 -30.78 -2.59
N MET A 116 8.62 -30.82 -1.56
CA MET A 116 9.68 -31.80 -1.36
C MET A 116 9.69 -32.24 0.10
N THR A 117 9.88 -33.54 0.31
CA THR A 117 10.12 -34.12 1.63
C THR A 117 11.61 -34.07 1.95
N VAL A 118 11.94 -33.81 3.21
CA VAL A 118 13.30 -33.80 3.74
C VAL A 118 13.31 -34.69 4.97
N ASN A 119 13.93 -35.84 4.84
CA ASN A 119 14.14 -36.79 5.93
C ASN A 119 15.63 -36.86 6.26
N THR A 120 15.99 -36.45 7.47
CA THR A 120 17.35 -36.55 8.01
C THR A 120 17.29 -36.98 9.47
N ASP A 121 18.34 -37.67 9.94
CA ASP A 121 18.42 -38.14 11.34
C ASP A 121 18.26 -37.00 12.35
N VAL A 122 18.69 -35.79 11.98
CA VAL A 122 18.55 -34.57 12.77
C VAL A 122 17.08 -34.21 12.98
N ILE A 123 16.27 -34.23 11.91
CA ILE A 123 14.83 -33.92 11.97
C ILE A 123 14.10 -34.98 12.78
N GLN A 124 14.39 -36.27 12.55
CA GLN A 124 13.78 -37.37 13.30
C GLN A 124 14.09 -37.27 14.79
N SER A 125 15.37 -37.06 15.15
CA SER A 125 15.81 -36.94 16.54
C SER A 125 15.16 -35.73 17.22
N PHE A 126 15.05 -34.61 16.51
CA PHE A 126 14.40 -33.41 17.02
C PHE A 126 12.90 -33.65 17.28
N LEU A 127 12.16 -34.24 16.34
CA LEU A 127 10.71 -34.47 16.49
C LEU A 127 10.38 -35.52 17.56
N GLN A 128 11.27 -36.49 17.79
CA GLN A 128 11.14 -37.44 18.91
C GLN A 128 11.38 -36.77 20.27
N THR A 129 12.28 -35.79 20.33
CA THR A 129 12.68 -35.13 21.58
C THR A 129 11.74 -33.96 21.94
N SER A 130 11.34 -33.17 20.94
CA SER A 130 10.53 -31.97 21.11
C SER A 130 9.03 -32.30 21.10
N GLN A 131 8.33 -31.92 22.16
CA GLN A 131 6.86 -32.00 22.24
C GLN A 131 6.17 -30.70 21.83
N LEU A 132 6.91 -29.70 21.35
CA LEU A 132 6.32 -28.41 20.96
C LEU A 132 5.48 -28.57 19.68
N PRO A 133 4.35 -27.83 19.54
CA PRO A 133 3.55 -27.81 18.32
C PRO A 133 4.18 -26.97 17.19
N TYR A 134 5.39 -26.44 17.41
CA TYR A 134 6.16 -25.68 16.45
C TYR A 134 7.66 -25.91 16.64
N VAL A 135 8.43 -25.57 15.61
CA VAL A 135 9.90 -25.52 15.63
C VAL A 135 10.32 -24.05 15.60
N PRO A 136 11.09 -23.57 16.59
CA PRO A 136 11.70 -22.24 16.49
C PRO A 136 12.50 -22.11 15.19
N TYR A 137 12.34 -20.97 14.54
CA TYR A 137 13.06 -20.56 13.35
C TYR A 137 13.67 -19.17 13.61
N LEU A 138 14.50 -18.66 12.69
CA LEU A 138 15.23 -17.38 12.80
C LEU A 138 14.39 -16.25 13.44
N ASP A 139 14.97 -15.39 14.27
CA ASP A 139 14.34 -14.18 14.82
C ASP A 139 12.94 -14.38 15.43
N SER A 140 12.80 -15.38 16.32
CA SER A 140 11.55 -15.71 17.02
C SER A 140 10.42 -16.22 16.12
N LEU A 141 10.69 -16.46 14.83
CA LEU A 141 9.77 -17.11 13.90
C LEU A 141 9.54 -18.57 14.29
N ARG A 142 8.42 -19.14 13.84
CA ARG A 142 8.02 -20.51 14.19
C ARG A 142 7.50 -21.22 12.95
N ILE A 143 8.00 -22.43 12.70
CA ILE A 143 7.48 -23.33 11.67
C ILE A 143 6.53 -24.32 12.35
N GLN A 144 5.35 -24.53 11.76
CA GLN A 144 4.34 -25.46 12.27
C GLN A 144 4.82 -26.92 12.35
N VAL A 145 4.40 -27.62 13.40
CA VAL A 145 4.53 -29.09 13.53
C VAL A 145 3.13 -29.69 13.50
N LEU A 146 2.86 -30.51 12.48
CA LEU A 146 1.60 -31.20 12.29
C LEU A 146 1.67 -32.61 12.91
N PRO A 147 0.56 -33.10 13.51
CA PRO A 147 0.52 -34.45 14.08
C PRO A 147 0.74 -35.55 13.03
N ASP A 148 0.07 -35.40 11.88
CA ASP A 148 0.10 -36.35 10.78
C ASP A 148 0.05 -35.64 9.42
N ILE A 149 0.30 -36.41 8.35
CA ILE A 149 0.29 -35.91 6.97
C ILE A 149 -1.09 -35.43 6.52
N THR A 150 -2.18 -35.90 7.14
CA THR A 150 -3.55 -35.54 6.73
C THR A 150 -3.92 -34.10 7.06
N TYR A 151 -3.26 -33.50 8.06
CA TYR A 151 -3.39 -32.08 8.39
C TYR A 151 -2.63 -31.15 7.43
N LEU A 152 -1.85 -31.69 6.48
CA LEU A 152 -1.05 -30.88 5.56
C LEU A 152 -1.92 -30.03 4.63
N SER A 153 -3.15 -30.45 4.28
CA SER A 153 -4.04 -29.65 3.43
C SER A 153 -4.50 -28.35 4.10
N ASP A 154 -4.63 -28.37 5.43
CA ASP A 154 -5.23 -27.28 6.21
C ASP A 154 -4.16 -26.47 6.98
N CYS A 155 -2.89 -26.68 6.63
CA CYS A 155 -1.76 -26.05 7.27
C CYS A 155 -1.61 -24.57 6.87
N LYS A 156 -0.78 -23.82 7.60
CA LYS A 156 -0.41 -22.45 7.24
C LYS A 156 0.44 -22.44 5.98
N LYS A 157 -0.19 -22.23 4.82
CA LYS A 157 0.45 -22.27 3.49
C LYS A 157 1.62 -21.28 3.37
N HIS A 158 1.56 -20.12 4.03
CA HIS A 158 2.62 -19.12 3.94
C HIS A 158 3.84 -19.41 4.82
N HIS A 159 3.83 -20.45 5.66
CA HIS A 159 5.06 -20.90 6.34
C HIS A 159 6.06 -21.55 5.38
N PHE A 160 5.61 -21.98 4.19
CA PHE A 160 6.42 -22.69 3.18
C PHE A 160 7.07 -24.00 3.66
N ALA A 161 6.78 -24.42 4.89
CA ALA A 161 7.28 -25.64 5.49
C ALA A 161 6.35 -26.13 6.60
N ALA A 162 6.34 -27.44 6.82
CA ALA A 162 5.68 -28.08 7.95
C ALA A 162 6.45 -29.34 8.36
N PHE A 163 6.68 -29.50 9.66
CA PHE A 163 7.21 -30.75 10.21
C PHE A 163 6.08 -31.73 10.48
N ILE A 164 6.24 -32.99 10.11
CA ILE A 164 5.22 -34.04 10.23
C ILE A 164 5.69 -35.05 11.27
N ARG A 165 4.97 -35.12 12.39
CA ARG A 165 5.44 -35.80 13.60
C ARG A 165 5.36 -37.33 13.51
N ASP A 166 4.27 -37.88 12.97
CA ASP A 166 4.07 -39.33 12.80
C ASP A 166 5.14 -39.96 11.89
N LEU A 167 5.49 -39.30 10.80
CA LEU A 167 6.47 -39.74 9.81
C LEU A 167 7.90 -39.28 10.13
N GLY A 168 8.07 -38.31 11.04
CA GLY A 168 9.37 -37.79 11.43
C GLY A 168 10.11 -37.04 10.31
N LEU A 169 9.37 -36.38 9.41
CA LEU A 169 9.93 -35.70 8.23
C LEU A 169 9.53 -34.23 8.15
N LEU A 170 10.25 -33.47 7.34
CA LEU A 170 9.93 -32.08 6.99
C LEU A 170 9.35 -32.04 5.57
N VAL A 171 8.21 -31.37 5.38
CA VAL A 171 7.68 -31.05 4.04
C VAL A 171 7.96 -29.58 3.78
N VAL A 172 8.70 -29.27 2.70
CA VAL A 172 8.99 -27.91 2.25
C VAL A 172 8.32 -27.67 0.91
N TRP A 173 7.74 -26.50 0.70
CA TRP A 173 7.15 -26.11 -0.57
C TRP A 173 7.54 -24.70 -1.00
N HIS A 174 7.41 -24.42 -2.29
CA HIS A 174 7.75 -23.13 -2.87
C HIS A 174 6.88 -22.82 -4.10
N ASN A 175 6.75 -21.53 -4.43
CA ASN A 175 6.05 -21.09 -5.66
C ASN A 175 6.96 -21.16 -6.90
N ASP A 176 8.27 -21.06 -6.68
CA ASP A 176 9.33 -21.27 -7.68
C ASP A 176 10.08 -22.59 -7.42
N PRO A 177 10.04 -23.57 -8.34
CA PRO A 177 10.76 -24.82 -8.25
C PRO A 177 12.28 -24.71 -8.08
N GLU A 178 12.90 -23.62 -8.52
CA GLU A 178 14.36 -23.47 -8.46
C GLU A 178 14.85 -23.15 -7.03
N GLN A 179 14.00 -22.54 -6.20
CA GLN A 179 14.36 -22.10 -4.85
C GLN A 179 14.09 -23.14 -3.75
N ILE A 180 13.36 -24.21 -4.05
CA ILE A 180 12.92 -25.19 -3.03
C ILE A 180 14.10 -25.86 -2.31
N ILE A 181 15.19 -26.14 -3.03
CA ILE A 181 16.39 -26.77 -2.46
C ILE A 181 17.08 -25.80 -1.51
N SER A 182 17.26 -24.54 -1.91
CA SER A 182 17.90 -23.53 -1.07
C SER A 182 17.11 -23.32 0.23
N ARG A 183 15.77 -23.30 0.15
CA ARG A 183 14.91 -23.20 1.34
C ARG A 183 15.04 -24.42 2.26
N ALA A 184 15.04 -25.63 1.72
CA ALA A 184 15.23 -26.84 2.50
C ALA A 184 16.59 -26.85 3.23
N GLU A 185 17.66 -26.43 2.55
CA GLU A 185 19.00 -26.30 3.15
C GLU A 185 19.02 -25.28 4.29
N GLN A 186 18.37 -24.12 4.13
CA GLN A 186 18.30 -23.10 5.17
C GLN A 186 17.61 -23.61 6.43
N ILE A 187 16.48 -24.32 6.29
CA ILE A 187 15.73 -24.89 7.42
C ILE A 187 16.56 -25.98 8.12
N GLU A 188 17.21 -26.86 7.36
CA GLU A 188 18.06 -27.92 7.91
C GLU A 188 19.27 -27.34 8.68
N GLN A 189 19.99 -26.39 8.07
CA GLN A 189 21.13 -25.72 8.71
C GLN A 189 20.71 -25.00 9.99
N HIS A 190 19.53 -24.38 9.99
CA HIS A 190 18.99 -23.74 11.18
C HIS A 190 18.69 -24.75 12.29
N LEU A 191 18.04 -25.87 11.97
CA LEU A 191 17.72 -26.93 12.94
C LEU A 191 18.97 -27.52 13.58
N VAL A 192 20.01 -27.77 12.77
CA VAL A 192 21.35 -28.15 13.25
C VAL A 192 21.88 -27.08 14.19
N SER A 193 21.87 -25.81 13.81
CA SER A 193 22.39 -24.74 14.68
C SER A 193 21.67 -24.64 16.04
N LEU A 194 20.35 -24.89 16.08
CA LEU A 194 19.55 -24.90 17.30
C LEU A 194 19.97 -26.02 18.25
N LEU A 195 20.12 -27.24 17.72
CA LEU A 195 20.54 -28.40 18.52
C LEU A 195 21.95 -28.23 19.11
N TRP A 196 22.83 -27.49 18.44
CA TRP A 196 24.17 -27.20 18.93
C TRP A 196 24.23 -26.02 19.92
N LYS A 197 23.33 -25.05 19.83
CA LYS A 197 23.30 -23.87 20.72
C LYS A 197 22.58 -24.14 22.05
N ASP A 198 21.59 -25.03 22.06
CA ASP A 198 20.81 -25.34 23.25
C ASP A 198 21.37 -26.56 24.01
N GLU A 199 22.41 -26.35 24.85
CA GLU A 199 22.81 -27.34 25.86
C GLU A 199 21.67 -27.64 26.88
N ASN A 200 20.63 -26.81 26.91
CA ASN A 200 19.49 -26.93 27.83
C ASN A 200 18.30 -27.76 27.31
N ILE A 201 18.24 -28.09 26.01
CA ILE A 201 17.15 -28.93 25.47
C ILE A 201 17.41 -30.42 25.77
N VAL A 202 18.67 -30.82 26.01
CA VAL A 202 19.05 -32.25 26.06
C VAL A 202 19.21 -32.82 27.48
N VAL A 203 19.30 -32.02 28.56
CA VAL A 203 19.50 -32.59 29.93
C VAL A 203 18.64 -31.91 31.00
N ARG A 204 17.41 -32.39 31.21
CA ARG A 204 16.74 -32.24 32.52
C ARG A 204 17.19 -33.37 33.45
N GLY A 205 18.31 -33.16 34.16
CA GLY A 205 18.75 -34.14 35.15
C GLY A 205 20.14 -34.00 35.80
N ALA A 206 20.73 -32.82 35.97
CA ALA A 206 21.89 -32.64 36.88
C ALA A 206 22.10 -31.16 37.26
N PRO A 207 22.64 -30.84 38.46
CA PRO A 207 22.85 -29.46 38.91
C PRO A 207 24.08 -28.83 38.24
N PRO A 208 24.11 -27.50 38.03
CA PRO A 208 25.10 -26.85 37.18
C PRO A 208 26.42 -26.62 37.94
N SER A 209 27.54 -27.05 37.35
CA SER A 209 28.88 -26.60 37.74
C SER A 209 29.39 -25.55 36.76
N LYS A 210 29.76 -24.38 37.30
CA LYS A 210 30.43 -23.27 36.61
C LYS A 210 31.75 -23.75 35.97
N THR A 211 32.08 -23.36 34.73
CA THR A 211 33.17 -22.41 34.30
C THR A 211 33.33 -22.46 32.74
N PRO A 212 34.16 -21.60 32.09
CA PRO A 212 33.75 -20.55 31.16
C PRO A 212 33.84 -20.93 29.67
N SER A 213 32.96 -20.32 28.86
CA SER A 213 32.91 -20.45 27.39
C SER A 213 34.03 -19.65 26.70
N ILE A 214 34.75 -20.32 25.79
CA ILE A 214 35.71 -19.74 24.86
C ILE A 214 34.95 -19.14 23.67
N ASN A 215 35.20 -17.86 23.39
CA ASN A 215 34.70 -17.16 22.21
C ASN A 215 35.32 -17.73 20.93
N LEU A 216 34.49 -18.32 20.06
CA LEU A 216 34.76 -18.49 18.64
C LEU A 216 33.64 -17.80 17.88
N VAL A 217 33.91 -16.55 17.50
CA VAL A 217 33.09 -15.78 16.56
C VAL A 217 33.40 -16.30 15.17
N GLU A 218 32.54 -17.15 14.65
CA GLU A 218 32.43 -17.38 13.21
C GLU A 218 31.18 -16.64 12.72
N LYS A 219 31.42 -15.58 11.94
CA LYS A 219 30.42 -14.70 11.34
C LYS A 219 29.51 -15.51 10.42
N VAL A 220 28.28 -15.73 10.86
CA VAL A 220 27.11 -15.87 9.98
C VAL A 220 26.23 -14.65 10.29
N ASP A 221 26.13 -13.73 9.33
CA ASP A 221 25.41 -12.44 9.41
C ASP A 221 23.89 -12.61 9.62
N THR A 222 23.46 -13.07 10.80
CA THR A 222 22.05 -13.39 11.08
C THR A 222 21.59 -12.97 12.47
N GLY A 223 22.30 -12.04 13.12
CA GLY A 223 21.93 -11.49 14.43
C GLY A 223 21.92 -9.96 14.50
N SER A 224 22.12 -9.26 13.38
CA SER A 224 22.29 -7.80 13.36
C SER A 224 20.97 -7.00 13.30
N GLU A 225 19.85 -7.61 12.90
CA GLU A 225 18.61 -6.85 12.67
C GLU A 225 17.77 -6.60 13.93
N GLU A 226 17.62 -7.57 14.84
CA GLU A 226 16.86 -7.33 16.09
C GLU A 226 17.66 -6.49 17.10
N GLU A 227 18.99 -6.71 17.22
CA GLU A 227 19.86 -5.94 18.13
C GLU A 227 20.01 -4.45 17.70
N GLY A 228 19.62 -4.10 16.47
CA GLY A 228 19.65 -2.73 15.93
C GLY A 228 18.30 -1.98 15.95
N ARG A 229 17.17 -2.66 16.26
CA ARG A 229 15.84 -2.04 16.21
C ARG A 229 15.57 -1.18 17.45
N ARG A 230 15.41 0.13 17.22
CA ARG A 230 15.04 1.08 18.28
C ARG A 230 13.53 1.06 18.51
N TYR A 231 13.12 0.88 19.77
CA TYR A 231 11.74 0.95 20.22
C TYR A 231 11.52 2.16 21.14
N ASP A 232 10.34 2.79 21.08
CA ASP A 232 9.96 3.89 21.99
C ASP A 232 8.47 3.86 22.37
N ASP A 233 8.20 3.29 23.54
CA ASP A 233 6.85 3.18 24.13
C ASP A 233 6.56 4.29 25.17
N LYS A 234 7.38 5.34 25.21
CA LYS A 234 7.10 6.46 26.12
C LYS A 234 5.73 7.07 25.79
N PRO A 235 5.01 7.61 26.79
CA PRO A 235 3.76 8.32 26.54
C PRO A 235 3.94 9.38 25.46
N ARG A 236 3.20 9.21 24.36
CA ARG A 236 3.28 10.04 23.16
C ARG A 236 2.84 11.47 23.48
N LYS A 237 3.76 12.42 23.39
CA LYS A 237 3.48 13.83 23.73
C LYS A 237 2.86 14.58 22.54
N THR A 238 1.98 15.53 22.83
CA THR A 238 1.52 16.51 21.84
C THR A 238 2.59 17.58 21.67
N LEU A 239 3.19 17.66 20.48
CA LEU A 239 4.15 18.71 20.14
C LEU A 239 3.39 19.94 19.62
N LEU A 240 3.86 21.13 19.98
CA LEU A 240 3.25 22.41 19.58
C LEU A 240 4.19 23.25 18.72
N TYR A 241 5.34 22.70 18.29
CA TYR A 241 6.35 23.44 17.56
C TYR A 241 5.79 23.96 16.23
N GLN A 242 5.05 23.14 15.50
CA GLN A 242 4.35 23.56 14.28
C GLN A 242 3.36 24.71 14.54
N SER A 243 2.66 24.68 15.67
CA SER A 243 1.74 25.77 16.06
C SER A 243 2.47 27.09 16.30
N ILE A 244 3.68 27.04 16.87
CA ILE A 244 4.55 28.21 17.03
C ILE A 244 4.99 28.73 15.66
N LEU A 245 5.42 27.84 14.75
CA LEU A 245 5.79 28.23 13.38
C LEU A 245 4.62 28.91 12.66
N MET A 246 3.42 28.32 12.71
CA MET A 246 2.22 28.93 12.11
C MET A 246 1.84 30.27 12.75
N SER A 247 2.17 30.49 14.02
CA SER A 247 1.99 31.79 14.67
C SER A 247 2.94 32.85 14.09
N PHE A 248 4.20 32.50 13.82
CA PHE A 248 5.13 33.38 13.11
C PHE A 248 4.68 33.68 11.68
N VAL A 249 4.15 32.69 10.97
CA VAL A 249 3.53 32.88 9.65
C VAL A 249 2.41 33.91 9.73
N ALA A 250 1.49 33.75 10.67
CA ALA A 250 0.38 34.69 10.87
C ALA A 250 0.87 36.11 11.17
N ILE A 251 1.89 36.27 12.03
CA ILE A 251 2.50 37.57 12.34
C ILE A 251 3.08 38.21 11.07
N LEU A 252 3.83 37.45 10.26
CA LEU A 252 4.44 37.96 9.02
C LEU A 252 3.39 38.36 7.98
N VAL A 253 2.32 37.58 7.82
CA VAL A 253 1.19 37.89 6.93
C VAL A 253 0.53 39.20 7.37
N VAL A 254 0.14 39.31 8.65
CA VAL A 254 -0.53 40.51 9.18
C VAL A 254 0.38 41.73 9.07
N LEU A 255 1.66 41.59 9.39
CA LEU A 255 2.63 42.68 9.33
C LEU A 255 2.84 43.18 7.89
N THR A 256 3.03 42.28 6.92
CA THR A 256 3.28 42.67 5.53
C THR A 256 2.06 43.28 4.86
N ILE A 257 0.86 42.75 5.12
CA ILE A 257 -0.40 43.38 4.70
C ILE A 257 -0.55 44.75 5.36
N GLY A 258 -0.28 44.86 6.67
CA GLY A 258 -0.32 46.12 7.41
C GLY A 258 0.63 47.18 6.84
N LEU A 259 1.83 46.79 6.41
CA LEU A 259 2.78 47.69 5.74
C LEU A 259 2.27 48.18 4.38
N GLY A 260 1.59 47.32 3.61
CA GLY A 260 0.91 47.72 2.38
C GLY A 260 -0.20 48.75 2.67
N TRP A 261 -1.05 48.46 3.65
CA TRP A 261 -2.16 49.33 4.04
C TRP A 261 -1.72 50.66 4.66
N ARG A 262 -0.56 50.69 5.32
CA ARG A 262 0.06 51.95 5.76
C ARG A 262 0.30 52.89 4.57
N LYS A 263 0.73 52.39 3.40
CA LYS A 263 0.92 53.23 2.21
C LYS A 263 -0.40 53.79 1.71
N VAL A 264 -1.42 52.94 1.61
CA VAL A 264 -2.79 53.37 1.23
C VAL A 264 -3.30 54.46 2.17
N ALA A 265 -3.11 54.31 3.49
CA ALA A 265 -3.52 55.31 4.47
C ALA A 265 -2.78 56.66 4.30
N ILE A 266 -1.48 56.63 3.95
CA ILE A 266 -0.71 57.84 3.67
C ILE A 266 -1.24 58.52 2.40
N GLU A 267 -1.55 57.76 1.35
CA GLU A 267 -2.08 58.31 0.10
C GLU A 267 -3.48 58.92 0.27
N VAL A 268 -4.40 58.19 0.92
CA VAL A 268 -5.75 58.70 1.23
C VAL A 268 -5.67 59.97 2.07
N LYS A 269 -4.73 60.06 3.02
CA LYS A 269 -4.52 61.28 3.80
C LYS A 269 -4.03 62.44 2.93
N THR A 270 -3.28 62.15 1.87
CA THR A 270 -2.64 63.16 1.01
C THR A 270 -3.58 63.70 -0.05
N ASP A 271 -4.39 62.85 -0.69
CA ASP A 271 -5.25 63.25 -1.81
C ASP A 271 -6.76 63.23 -1.49
N HIS A 272 -7.13 62.80 -0.27
CA HIS A 272 -8.50 62.71 0.22
C HIS A 272 -9.43 61.81 -0.60
N SER A 273 -8.88 60.96 -1.48
CA SER A 273 -9.67 60.04 -2.31
C SER A 273 -9.80 58.68 -1.64
N TYR A 274 -11.03 58.36 -1.22
CA TYR A 274 -11.37 57.09 -0.57
C TYR A 274 -11.53 55.91 -1.55
N LEU A 275 -11.41 56.14 -2.87
CA LEU A 275 -11.57 55.09 -3.88
C LEU A 275 -10.58 53.92 -3.66
N ARG A 276 -9.38 54.21 -3.16
CA ARG A 276 -8.35 53.20 -2.83
C ARG A 276 -8.79 52.18 -1.79
N LEU A 277 -9.78 52.49 -0.96
CA LEU A 277 -10.30 51.54 0.03
C LEU A 277 -10.95 50.31 -0.63
N ILE A 278 -11.31 50.37 -1.92
CA ILE A 278 -11.75 49.21 -2.70
C ILE A 278 -10.69 48.10 -2.74
N LEU A 279 -9.39 48.44 -2.59
CA LEU A 279 -8.31 47.46 -2.46
C LEU A 279 -8.47 46.53 -1.24
N ALA A 280 -9.38 46.83 -0.29
CA ALA A 280 -9.73 45.90 0.79
C ALA A 280 -10.21 44.54 0.28
N ILE A 281 -10.83 44.49 -0.90
CA ILE A 281 -11.33 43.24 -1.50
C ILE A 281 -10.17 42.25 -1.74
N VAL A 282 -8.97 42.74 -2.08
CA VAL A 282 -7.82 41.86 -2.36
C VAL A 282 -7.09 41.38 -1.12
N ILE A 283 -7.44 41.85 0.08
CA ILE A 283 -6.83 41.40 1.35
C ILE A 283 -7.03 39.90 1.53
N PHE A 284 -8.24 39.37 1.29
CA PHE A 284 -8.50 37.94 1.51
C PHE A 284 -7.64 37.05 0.60
N PRO A 285 -7.59 37.26 -0.73
CA PRO A 285 -6.63 36.57 -1.60
C PRO A 285 -5.16 36.76 -1.18
N GLN A 286 -4.79 37.96 -0.71
CA GLN A 286 -3.42 38.25 -0.28
C GLN A 286 -3.02 37.53 1.02
N ILE A 287 -3.93 37.43 2.00
CA ILE A 287 -3.72 36.60 3.20
C ILE A 287 -3.44 35.17 2.76
N TRP A 288 -4.20 34.66 1.80
CA TRP A 288 -4.07 33.28 1.37
C TRP A 288 -2.77 32.98 0.63
N LEU A 289 -2.43 33.80 -0.38
CA LEU A 289 -1.18 33.69 -1.12
C LEU A 289 0.04 33.95 -0.23
N GLY A 290 -0.07 34.95 0.65
CA GLY A 290 0.95 35.29 1.64
C GLY A 290 1.17 34.15 2.63
N TRP A 291 0.11 33.45 3.05
CA TRP A 291 0.23 32.34 3.99
C TRP A 291 1.16 31.25 3.47
N PHE A 292 0.94 30.78 2.24
CA PHE A 292 1.79 29.74 1.65
C PHE A 292 3.25 30.20 1.53
N PHE A 293 3.47 31.42 1.03
CA PHE A 293 4.81 32.01 0.91
C PHE A 293 5.55 32.09 2.25
N PHE A 294 4.90 32.65 3.28
CA PHE A 294 5.51 32.80 4.60
C PHE A 294 5.63 31.45 5.33
N GLN A 295 4.74 30.51 5.08
CA GLN A 295 4.87 29.14 5.59
C GLN A 295 6.13 28.47 5.05
N THR A 296 6.39 28.55 3.74
CA THR A 296 7.64 28.02 3.15
C THR A 296 8.86 28.73 3.74
N LEU A 297 8.81 30.06 3.91
CA LEU A 297 9.90 30.82 4.52
C LEU A 297 10.20 30.38 5.95
N VAL A 298 9.18 30.36 6.83
CA VAL A 298 9.33 30.05 8.25
C VAL A 298 9.76 28.59 8.44
N ASN A 299 9.16 27.64 7.72
CA ASN A 299 9.55 26.24 7.79
C ASN A 299 10.96 26.03 7.24
N GLY A 300 11.31 26.65 6.12
CA GLY A 300 12.65 26.57 5.53
C GLY A 300 13.73 27.10 6.48
N ILE A 301 13.49 28.24 7.14
CA ILE A 301 14.40 28.75 8.17
C ILE A 301 14.47 27.77 9.35
N SER A 302 13.32 27.27 9.82
CA SER A 302 13.28 26.31 10.93
C SER A 302 14.00 24.99 10.60
N GLN A 303 14.04 24.56 9.35
CA GLN A 303 14.79 23.37 8.94
C GLN A 303 16.32 23.61 8.96
N VAL A 304 16.75 24.86 8.78
CA VAL A 304 18.18 25.23 8.79
C VAL A 304 18.70 25.44 10.22
N VAL A 305 17.95 26.14 11.08
CA VAL A 305 18.43 26.56 12.41
C VAL A 305 17.64 25.99 13.59
N GLY A 306 16.47 25.39 13.33
CA GLY A 306 15.60 24.85 14.37
C GLY A 306 16.01 23.43 14.79
N PRO A 307 15.35 22.89 15.84
CA PRO A 307 15.53 21.50 16.23
C PRO A 307 15.03 20.57 15.12
N VAL A 308 15.69 19.42 14.94
CA VAL A 308 15.26 18.35 14.02
C VAL A 308 15.13 16.98 14.69
N ASN A 309 15.61 16.84 15.93
CA ASN A 309 15.60 15.58 16.70
C ASN A 309 14.21 14.96 16.84
N GLN A 310 13.15 15.78 16.74
CA GLN A 310 11.77 15.33 16.79
C GLN A 310 11.39 14.38 15.64
N MET A 311 12.08 14.46 14.49
CA MET A 311 11.89 13.55 13.35
C MET A 311 12.37 12.12 13.64
N ASP A 312 13.20 11.91 14.65
CA ASP A 312 13.69 10.61 15.13
C ASP A 312 13.08 10.25 16.51
N SER A 313 11.90 10.79 16.80
CA SER A 313 11.16 10.57 18.04
C SER A 313 9.67 10.40 17.78
N ASN A 314 8.99 9.87 18.78
CA ASN A 314 7.57 9.57 18.70
C ASN A 314 6.73 10.69 19.35
N SER A 315 5.67 11.12 18.67
CA SER A 315 4.70 12.11 19.14
C SER A 315 3.27 11.59 18.97
N ARG A 316 2.27 12.37 19.39
CA ARG A 316 0.85 11.98 19.24
C ARG A 316 0.47 11.67 17.78
N SER A 317 0.89 12.52 16.84
CA SER A 317 0.58 12.43 15.40
C SER A 317 1.71 11.85 14.55
N PHE A 318 2.86 11.52 15.14
CA PHE A 318 4.04 11.06 14.39
C PHE A 318 4.74 9.84 15.01
N SER A 319 5.16 8.90 14.16
CA SER A 319 5.98 7.73 14.51
C SER A 319 7.27 7.68 13.70
N GLY A 320 8.34 8.23 14.28
CA GLY A 320 9.70 8.08 13.73
C GLY A 320 10.38 6.78 14.16
N VAL A 321 9.94 6.18 15.26
CA VAL A 321 10.52 4.99 15.89
C VAL A 321 9.40 3.95 16.11
N ARG A 322 9.73 2.66 16.00
CA ARG A 322 8.78 1.57 16.19
C ARG A 322 8.27 1.49 17.64
N SER A 323 7.03 1.06 17.84
CA SER A 323 6.59 0.57 19.16
C SER A 323 7.12 -0.83 19.40
N ARG A 324 7.30 -1.21 20.67
CA ARG A 324 7.72 -2.57 21.01
C ARG A 324 6.73 -3.59 20.45
N ARG A 325 7.28 -4.65 19.87
CA ARG A 325 6.50 -5.74 19.30
C ARG A 325 5.65 -6.43 20.36
N LEU A 326 4.43 -6.81 19.98
CA LEU A 326 3.55 -7.61 20.82
C LEU A 326 4.19 -8.98 21.08
N GLU A 327 4.22 -9.36 22.35
CA GLU A 327 4.69 -10.67 22.82
C GLU A 327 3.52 -11.55 23.29
N THR A 328 2.32 -11.32 22.74
CA THR A 328 1.10 -12.05 23.10
C THR A 328 0.97 -13.35 22.31
N ASP A 329 0.39 -14.38 22.94
CA ASP A 329 0.15 -15.69 22.30
C ASP A 329 -0.82 -15.61 21.12
N THR A 330 -1.73 -14.63 21.14
CA THR A 330 -2.67 -14.34 20.05
C THR A 330 -2.38 -12.97 19.47
N LEU A 331 -2.07 -12.93 18.18
CA LEU A 331 -1.86 -11.69 17.43
C LEU A 331 -3.13 -11.33 16.62
N PRO A 332 -3.45 -10.04 16.45
CA PRO A 332 -4.63 -9.60 15.71
C PRO A 332 -4.66 -10.09 14.26
N HIS A 333 -5.87 -10.34 13.72
CA HIS A 333 -6.04 -10.66 12.31
C HIS A 333 -5.95 -9.39 11.46
N VAL A 334 -5.17 -9.43 10.39
CA VAL A 334 -5.03 -8.30 9.46
C VAL A 334 -5.61 -8.68 8.10
N THR A 335 -6.39 -7.78 7.50
CA THR A 335 -6.87 -7.93 6.12
C THR A 335 -6.14 -6.98 5.20
N VAL A 336 -5.48 -7.49 4.17
CA VAL A 336 -4.88 -6.65 3.12
C VAL A 336 -5.95 -6.34 2.08
N GLN A 337 -6.47 -5.12 2.12
CA GLN A 337 -7.47 -4.66 1.16
C GLN A 337 -6.79 -4.01 -0.05
N CYS A 338 -7.10 -4.50 -1.25
CA CYS A 338 -6.52 -4.02 -2.50
C CYS A 338 -7.62 -3.75 -3.55
N PRO A 339 -8.04 -2.50 -3.77
CA PRO A 339 -8.93 -2.15 -4.87
C PRO A 339 -8.21 -2.26 -6.22
N VAL A 340 -8.84 -2.92 -7.18
CA VAL A 340 -8.34 -3.13 -8.55
C VAL A 340 -9.41 -2.69 -9.55
N TYR A 341 -9.00 -2.09 -10.66
CA TYR A 341 -9.89 -1.73 -11.77
C TYR A 341 -9.39 -2.19 -13.14
N LYS A 342 -8.30 -1.63 -13.68
CA LYS A 342 -7.83 -1.93 -15.05
C LYS A 342 -6.39 -2.38 -15.12
N GLU A 343 -5.77 -2.56 -13.96
CA GLU A 343 -4.38 -2.90 -13.82
C GLU A 343 -4.13 -4.31 -14.35
N GLY A 344 -2.99 -4.50 -15.02
CA GLY A 344 -2.63 -5.78 -15.61
C GLY A 344 -2.29 -6.81 -14.54
N LEU A 345 -2.69 -8.07 -14.76
CA LEU A 345 -2.44 -9.16 -13.81
C LEU A 345 -0.94 -9.31 -13.54
N TRP A 346 -0.14 -9.53 -14.58
CA TRP A 346 1.29 -9.82 -14.45
C TRP A 346 2.17 -8.58 -14.24
N GLY A 347 1.80 -7.45 -14.84
CA GLY A 347 2.63 -6.24 -14.78
C GLY A 347 2.47 -5.41 -13.50
N VAL A 348 1.35 -5.56 -12.79
CA VAL A 348 0.99 -4.69 -11.66
C VAL A 348 0.53 -5.52 -10.46
N ILE A 349 -0.51 -6.35 -10.63
CA ILE A 349 -1.14 -7.07 -9.52
C ILE A 349 -0.18 -8.12 -8.93
N ASP A 350 0.38 -9.01 -9.75
CA ASP A 350 1.21 -10.11 -9.26
C ASP A 350 2.44 -9.64 -8.47
N PRO A 351 3.25 -8.68 -8.96
CA PRO A 351 4.37 -8.15 -8.19
C PRO A 351 3.96 -7.59 -6.82
N THR A 352 2.78 -6.98 -6.73
CA THR A 352 2.23 -6.47 -5.46
C THR A 352 1.88 -7.63 -4.54
N MET A 353 1.19 -8.65 -5.07
CA MET A 353 0.83 -9.86 -4.33
C MET A 353 2.05 -10.68 -3.88
N VAL A 354 3.14 -10.72 -4.66
CA VAL A 354 4.40 -11.34 -4.25
C VAL A 354 4.94 -10.68 -2.97
N SER A 355 5.05 -9.35 -2.96
CA SER A 355 5.56 -8.63 -1.77
C SER A 355 4.66 -8.81 -0.54
N ILE A 356 3.35 -8.86 -0.74
CA ILE A 356 2.38 -9.09 0.35
C ILE A 356 2.52 -10.51 0.90
N ARG A 357 2.65 -11.53 0.04
CA ARG A 357 2.81 -12.92 0.50
C ARG A 357 4.09 -13.11 1.31
N GLU A 358 5.16 -12.40 0.98
CA GLU A 358 6.37 -12.37 1.79
C GLU A 358 6.11 -11.77 3.18
N ALA A 359 5.40 -10.64 3.24
CA ALA A 359 4.98 -10.03 4.50
C ALA A 359 4.05 -10.93 5.35
N ILE A 360 3.11 -11.62 4.70
CA ILE A 360 2.19 -12.57 5.35
C ILE A 360 2.96 -13.74 5.93
N SER A 361 3.89 -14.32 5.16
CA SER A 361 4.76 -15.41 5.60
C SER A 361 5.44 -15.08 6.93
N THR A 362 6.05 -13.90 7.03
CA THR A 362 6.70 -13.44 8.26
C THR A 362 5.72 -13.35 9.43
N TYR A 363 4.56 -12.71 9.24
CA TYR A 363 3.59 -12.51 10.32
C TYR A 363 2.92 -13.80 10.78
N GLU A 364 2.60 -14.73 9.87
CA GLU A 364 2.06 -16.04 10.22
C GLU A 364 3.05 -16.89 11.01
N MET A 365 4.35 -16.80 10.68
CA MET A 365 5.41 -17.46 11.46
C MET A 365 5.61 -16.81 12.84
N GLN A 366 5.23 -15.55 13.01
CA GLN A 366 5.18 -14.86 14.32
C GLN A 366 3.94 -15.23 15.13
N GLY A 367 2.98 -15.99 14.56
CA GLY A 367 1.73 -16.40 15.21
C GLY A 367 0.51 -15.55 14.84
N GLY A 368 0.66 -14.60 13.91
CA GLY A 368 -0.42 -13.81 13.35
C GLY A 368 -1.20 -14.53 12.26
N SER A 369 -2.22 -13.86 11.74
CA SER A 369 -2.96 -14.33 10.57
C SER A 369 -3.32 -13.17 9.67
N VAL A 370 -3.28 -13.40 8.36
CA VAL A 370 -3.60 -12.39 7.35
C VAL A 370 -4.39 -13.02 6.22
N ASN A 371 -5.39 -12.30 5.72
CA ASN A 371 -6.04 -12.62 4.44
C ASN A 371 -5.85 -11.47 3.43
N ILE A 372 -5.95 -11.81 2.14
CA ILE A 372 -5.89 -10.82 1.05
C ILE A 372 -7.29 -10.66 0.48
N PHE A 373 -7.80 -9.42 0.50
CA PHE A 373 -9.12 -9.08 0.00
C PHE A 373 -9.03 -8.08 -1.18
N VAL A 374 -9.17 -8.59 -2.39
CA VAL A 374 -9.15 -7.79 -3.62
C VAL A 374 -10.56 -7.30 -3.98
N ASN A 375 -10.74 -5.99 -4.10
CA ASN A 375 -11.98 -5.42 -4.61
C ASN A 375 -11.82 -5.20 -6.12
N ASP A 376 -12.08 -6.23 -6.93
CA ASP A 376 -11.82 -6.21 -8.37
C ASP A 376 -13.01 -5.64 -9.16
N ASP A 377 -13.00 -4.32 -9.33
CA ASP A 377 -14.02 -3.60 -10.10
C ASP A 377 -13.92 -3.84 -11.62
N GLY A 378 -12.80 -4.43 -12.04
CA GLY A 378 -12.40 -4.70 -13.41
C GLY A 378 -12.86 -6.02 -13.95
N MET A 379 -12.98 -7.04 -13.10
CA MET A 379 -13.08 -8.43 -13.53
C MET A 379 -14.21 -8.65 -14.53
N GLN A 380 -15.40 -8.09 -14.29
CA GLN A 380 -16.53 -8.27 -15.21
C GLN A 380 -16.31 -7.59 -16.58
N LEU A 381 -15.38 -6.65 -16.70
CA LEU A 381 -15.05 -5.91 -17.94
C LEU A 381 -14.05 -6.64 -18.84
N LEU A 382 -13.33 -7.62 -18.31
CA LEU A 382 -12.31 -8.38 -19.03
C LEU A 382 -12.92 -9.33 -20.07
N SER A 383 -12.09 -9.80 -21.02
CA SER A 383 -12.49 -10.88 -21.91
C SER A 383 -12.65 -12.20 -21.15
N VAL A 384 -13.38 -13.17 -21.70
CA VAL A 384 -13.65 -14.45 -21.02
C VAL A 384 -12.35 -15.17 -20.64
N ASP A 385 -11.35 -15.14 -21.51
CA ASP A 385 -10.03 -15.76 -21.27
C ASP A 385 -9.29 -15.06 -20.13
N GLN A 386 -9.30 -13.72 -20.10
CA GLN A 386 -8.66 -12.92 -19.04
C GLN A 386 -9.39 -13.06 -17.70
N VAL A 387 -10.72 -13.20 -17.70
CA VAL A 387 -11.50 -13.49 -16.48
C VAL A 387 -11.09 -14.84 -15.92
N LYS A 388 -10.99 -15.86 -16.77
CA LYS A 388 -10.59 -17.20 -16.36
C LYS A 388 -9.19 -17.19 -15.76
N GLU A 389 -8.22 -16.61 -16.47
CA GLU A 389 -6.84 -16.46 -16.00
C GLU A 389 -6.77 -15.74 -14.65
N ARG A 390 -7.49 -14.63 -14.50
CA ARG A 390 -7.49 -13.85 -13.26
C ARG A 390 -8.14 -14.59 -12.08
N ARG A 391 -9.23 -15.31 -12.31
CA ARG A 391 -9.86 -16.14 -11.27
C ARG A 391 -8.97 -17.29 -10.85
N GLU A 392 -8.37 -17.99 -11.82
CA GLU A 392 -7.42 -19.07 -11.54
C GLU A 392 -6.22 -18.54 -10.76
N TYR A 393 -5.73 -17.35 -11.07
CA TYR A 393 -4.68 -16.69 -10.30
C TYR A 393 -5.11 -16.39 -8.86
N TYR A 394 -6.29 -15.81 -8.63
CA TYR A 394 -6.76 -15.51 -7.27
C TYR A 394 -6.98 -16.79 -6.44
N GLU A 395 -7.57 -17.82 -7.03
CA GLU A 395 -7.75 -19.13 -6.40
C GLU A 395 -6.41 -19.78 -6.02
N GLU A 396 -5.42 -19.75 -6.92
CA GLU A 396 -4.10 -20.35 -6.68
C GLU A 396 -3.39 -19.74 -5.47
N HIS A 397 -3.56 -18.44 -5.30
CA HIS A 397 -2.87 -17.64 -4.30
C HIS A 397 -3.71 -17.38 -3.04
N ASN A 398 -4.84 -18.08 -2.88
CA ASN A 398 -5.76 -17.92 -1.74
C ASN A 398 -6.22 -16.47 -1.53
N ILE A 399 -6.48 -15.76 -2.63
CA ILE A 399 -6.93 -14.37 -2.61
C ILE A 399 -8.46 -14.35 -2.62
N GLY A 400 -9.06 -13.76 -1.59
CA GLY A 400 -10.48 -13.43 -1.59
C GLY A 400 -10.75 -12.24 -2.49
N TRP A 401 -11.82 -12.29 -3.26
CA TRP A 401 -12.16 -11.18 -4.16
C TRP A 401 -13.66 -10.98 -4.33
N VAL A 402 -14.04 -9.73 -4.60
CA VAL A 402 -15.40 -9.34 -4.98
C VAL A 402 -15.34 -8.48 -6.23
N ALA A 403 -16.18 -8.79 -7.22
CA ALA A 403 -16.37 -8.03 -8.43
C ALA A 403 -17.84 -7.67 -8.63
N ARG A 404 -18.11 -6.36 -8.68
CA ARG A 404 -19.45 -5.80 -8.87
C ARG A 404 -19.83 -5.63 -10.35
N PRO A 405 -21.13 -5.47 -10.67
CA PRO A 405 -21.59 -5.34 -12.05
C PRO A 405 -20.96 -4.18 -12.82
N LYS A 406 -20.99 -4.28 -14.16
CA LYS A 406 -20.58 -3.21 -15.07
C LYS A 406 -21.42 -1.95 -14.84
N HIS A 407 -20.80 -0.78 -15.03
CA HIS A 407 -21.54 0.47 -15.02
C HIS A 407 -22.40 0.57 -16.29
N ASN A 408 -23.71 0.35 -16.15
CA ASN A 408 -24.69 0.37 -17.22
C ASN A 408 -25.93 1.18 -16.79
N PRO A 409 -25.94 2.52 -17.00
CA PRO A 409 -27.08 3.36 -16.63
C PRO A 409 -28.28 3.19 -17.57
N SER A 410 -28.08 2.74 -18.81
CA SER A 410 -29.11 2.59 -19.83
C SER A 410 -29.04 1.20 -20.46
N PRO A 411 -29.55 0.16 -19.79
CA PRO A 411 -29.42 -1.22 -20.24
C PRO A 411 -30.23 -1.49 -21.50
N ASN A 412 -29.71 -2.36 -22.37
CA ASN A 412 -30.52 -2.89 -23.47
C ASN A 412 -31.44 -4.00 -22.93
N VAL A 413 -32.73 -3.69 -22.78
CA VAL A 413 -33.74 -4.62 -22.23
C VAL A 413 -33.88 -5.88 -23.10
N GLN A 414 -33.56 -5.81 -24.39
CA GLN A 414 -33.61 -6.94 -25.33
C GLN A 414 -32.51 -7.99 -25.08
N ASP A 415 -31.36 -7.57 -24.56
CA ASP A 415 -30.20 -8.43 -24.28
C ASP A 415 -30.21 -8.97 -22.84
N GLY A 416 -31.27 -8.68 -22.07
CA GLY A 416 -31.39 -9.08 -20.66
C GLY A 416 -30.48 -8.30 -19.70
N GLU A 417 -29.92 -7.17 -20.15
CA GLU A 417 -29.05 -6.33 -19.31
C GLU A 417 -29.85 -5.65 -18.18
N LYS A 418 -29.24 -5.59 -17.00
CA LYS A 418 -29.80 -4.89 -15.84
C LYS A 418 -29.12 -3.54 -15.66
N ALA A 419 -29.90 -2.52 -15.30
CA ALA A 419 -29.36 -1.22 -14.94
C ALA A 419 -28.49 -1.36 -13.68
N PHE A 420 -27.28 -0.82 -13.72
CA PHE A 420 -26.41 -0.72 -12.55
C PHE A 420 -25.53 0.52 -12.64
N ILE A 421 -25.70 1.42 -11.68
CA ILE A 421 -24.96 2.67 -11.62
C ILE A 421 -23.89 2.53 -10.54
N ARG A 422 -22.62 2.41 -10.95
CA ARG A 422 -21.47 2.58 -10.05
C ARG A 422 -21.41 4.04 -9.55
N PRO A 423 -21.64 4.32 -8.26
CA PRO A 423 -21.64 5.69 -7.71
C PRO A 423 -20.24 6.32 -7.71
N GLY A 424 -20.21 7.65 -7.67
CA GLY A 424 -18.98 8.45 -7.61
C GLY A 424 -18.28 8.64 -8.96
N LYS A 425 -17.50 9.72 -9.08
CA LYS A 425 -16.81 10.10 -10.32
C LYS A 425 -15.70 9.09 -10.68
N PHE A 426 -14.90 8.68 -9.69
CA PHE A 426 -13.78 7.75 -9.86
C PHE A 426 -14.07 6.32 -9.39
N LYS A 427 -15.22 6.09 -8.75
CA LYS A 427 -15.77 4.76 -8.44
C LYS A 427 -14.94 3.86 -7.50
N LYS A 428 -13.75 4.28 -7.04
CA LYS A 428 -12.89 3.57 -6.06
C LYS A 428 -13.61 3.38 -4.72
N ALA A 429 -14.07 4.47 -4.10
CA ALA A 429 -14.82 4.45 -2.85
C ALA A 429 -16.04 3.51 -2.89
N SER A 430 -16.86 3.62 -3.93
CA SER A 430 -18.05 2.78 -4.08
C SER A 430 -17.73 1.33 -4.41
N ASN A 431 -16.55 1.03 -4.98
CA ASN A 431 -16.10 -0.34 -5.17
C ASN A 431 -15.77 -0.98 -3.81
N MET A 432 -15.01 -0.27 -2.99
CA MET A 432 -14.66 -0.72 -1.64
C MET A 432 -15.91 -0.90 -0.77
N ASN A 433 -16.85 0.06 -0.77
CA ASN A 433 -18.11 -0.09 -0.04
C ASN A 433 -18.94 -1.29 -0.54
N TYR A 434 -19.00 -1.52 -1.85
CA TYR A 434 -19.72 -2.68 -2.39
C TYR A 434 -19.13 -3.99 -1.87
N ALA A 435 -17.80 -4.12 -1.90
CA ALA A 435 -17.12 -5.31 -1.43
C ALA A 435 -17.22 -5.48 0.10
N MET A 436 -17.09 -4.40 0.86
CA MET A 436 -17.30 -4.38 2.31
C MET A 436 -18.74 -4.73 2.69
N ASN A 437 -19.75 -4.32 1.90
CA ASN A 437 -21.14 -4.72 2.13
C ASN A 437 -21.31 -6.25 2.00
N ILE A 438 -20.70 -6.87 0.99
CA ILE A 438 -20.75 -8.33 0.82
C ILE A 438 -20.10 -9.01 2.03
N SER A 439 -18.94 -8.52 2.48
CA SER A 439 -18.27 -9.02 3.69
C SER A 439 -19.17 -8.90 4.93
N ALA A 440 -19.77 -7.73 5.16
CA ALA A 440 -20.67 -7.48 6.29
C ALA A 440 -21.91 -8.40 6.28
N ARG A 441 -22.54 -8.62 5.11
CA ARG A 441 -23.67 -9.55 4.97
C ARG A 441 -23.30 -11.00 5.28
N ILE A 442 -22.09 -11.41 4.93
CA ILE A 442 -21.58 -12.75 5.26
C ILE A 442 -21.37 -12.86 6.77
N GLU A 443 -20.75 -11.87 7.41
CA GLU A 443 -20.58 -11.85 8.87
C GLU A 443 -21.91 -11.84 9.62
N ASP A 444 -22.90 -11.07 9.16
CA ASP A 444 -24.26 -11.07 9.73
C ASP A 444 -24.94 -12.44 9.65
N GLY A 445 -24.66 -13.19 8.57
CA GLY A 445 -25.11 -14.57 8.41
C GLY A 445 -24.39 -15.52 9.36
N LEU A 446 -23.06 -15.43 9.43
CA LEU A 446 -22.21 -16.25 10.31
C LEU A 446 -22.46 -16.00 11.80
N ALA A 447 -22.83 -14.78 12.17
CA ALA A 447 -23.21 -14.44 13.55
C ALA A 447 -24.46 -15.19 14.02
N ARG A 448 -25.30 -15.65 13.09
CA ARG A 448 -26.53 -16.42 13.38
C ARG A 448 -26.30 -17.94 13.44
N VAL A 449 -25.12 -18.42 13.05
CA VAL A 449 -24.77 -19.84 13.07
C VAL A 449 -24.45 -20.28 14.49
N SER A 450 -25.18 -21.28 15.00
CA SER A 450 -24.95 -21.85 16.33
C SER A 450 -23.73 -22.76 16.33
N ARG A 451 -22.64 -22.32 16.98
CA ARG A 451 -21.41 -23.10 17.16
C ARG A 451 -21.57 -24.05 18.35
N HIS A 452 -21.21 -25.31 18.19
CA HIS A 452 -21.27 -26.35 19.23
C HIS A 452 -19.86 -26.63 19.82
N GLU A 453 -19.76 -27.38 20.92
CA GLU A 453 -18.47 -27.55 21.65
C GLU A 453 -17.36 -28.25 20.84
N THR A 454 -17.72 -29.06 19.84
CA THR A 454 -16.77 -29.74 18.94
C THR A 454 -16.63 -29.08 17.57
N TRP A 455 -17.00 -27.79 17.45
CA TRP A 455 -16.93 -27.05 16.19
C TRP A 455 -15.48 -26.99 15.68
N SER A 456 -15.24 -27.60 14.53
CA SER A 456 -13.93 -27.64 13.90
C SER A 456 -13.72 -26.46 12.94
N GLN A 457 -12.47 -26.22 12.54
CA GLN A 457 -12.19 -25.24 11.48
C GLN A 457 -12.90 -25.61 10.17
N GLN A 458 -13.01 -26.90 9.87
CA GLN A 458 -13.72 -27.40 8.69
C GLN A 458 -15.21 -27.04 8.72
N ASP A 459 -15.84 -27.04 9.91
CA ASP A 459 -17.22 -26.61 10.09
C ASP A 459 -17.38 -25.09 9.87
N GLU A 460 -16.41 -24.30 10.34
CA GLU A 460 -16.37 -22.86 10.08
C GLU A 460 -16.23 -22.56 8.58
N ASP A 461 -15.35 -23.27 7.87
CA ASP A 461 -15.13 -23.11 6.43
C ASP A 461 -16.37 -23.56 5.63
N ASN A 462 -17.08 -24.58 6.09
CA ASN A 462 -18.36 -25.01 5.51
C ASN A 462 -19.43 -23.94 5.70
N ALA A 463 -19.59 -23.42 6.92
CA ALA A 463 -20.54 -22.37 7.23
C ALA A 463 -20.25 -21.10 6.42
N TYR A 464 -18.98 -20.73 6.26
CA TYR A 464 -18.56 -19.62 5.43
C TYR A 464 -18.95 -19.83 3.95
N ARG A 465 -18.63 -20.99 3.37
CA ARG A 465 -18.98 -21.30 1.97
C ARG A 465 -20.49 -21.30 1.74
N ASP A 466 -21.26 -21.82 2.68
CA ASP A 466 -22.73 -21.83 2.61
C ASP A 466 -23.29 -20.41 2.66
N MET A 467 -22.79 -19.55 3.55
CA MET A 467 -23.21 -18.15 3.65
C MET A 467 -22.81 -17.33 2.42
N LEU A 468 -21.57 -17.48 1.93
CA LEU A 468 -21.13 -16.85 0.68
C LEU A 468 -22.03 -17.28 -0.49
N GLY A 469 -22.31 -18.58 -0.61
CA GLY A 469 -23.22 -19.11 -1.63
C GLY A 469 -24.65 -18.58 -1.50
N GLN A 470 -25.14 -18.35 -0.28
CA GLN A 470 -26.45 -17.74 -0.04
C GLN A 470 -26.47 -16.27 -0.49
N VAL A 471 -25.49 -15.46 -0.07
CA VAL A 471 -25.39 -14.04 -0.45
C VAL A 471 -25.30 -13.87 -1.97
N LEU A 472 -24.55 -14.73 -2.65
CA LEU A 472 -24.45 -14.72 -4.12
C LEU A 472 -25.77 -15.10 -4.83
N LYS A 473 -26.56 -16.01 -4.25
CA LYS A 473 -27.89 -16.36 -4.74
C LYS A 473 -28.87 -15.19 -4.56
N GLU A 474 -28.83 -14.52 -3.41
CA GLU A 474 -29.64 -13.32 -3.12
C GLU A 474 -29.35 -12.18 -4.11
N ASP A 475 -28.08 -12.04 -4.52
CA ASP A 475 -27.65 -11.03 -5.49
C ASP A 475 -28.06 -11.35 -6.95
N GLN A 476 -28.68 -12.52 -7.18
CA GLN A 476 -29.17 -12.99 -8.47
C GLN A 476 -28.07 -13.02 -9.54
N GLY A 477 -26.86 -13.44 -9.17
CA GLY A 477 -25.71 -13.59 -10.07
C GLY A 477 -25.07 -12.28 -10.55
N ARG A 478 -25.45 -11.14 -9.98
CA ARG A 478 -24.88 -9.82 -10.30
C ARG A 478 -23.48 -9.63 -9.69
N THR A 479 -23.32 -10.07 -8.45
CA THR A 479 -22.03 -10.09 -7.74
C THR A 479 -21.28 -11.35 -8.08
N TRP A 480 -20.00 -11.21 -8.38
CA TRP A 480 -19.07 -12.35 -8.46
C TRP A 480 -18.12 -12.23 -7.28
N ALA A 481 -17.98 -13.29 -6.50
CA ALA A 481 -17.03 -13.32 -5.39
C ALA A 481 -16.57 -14.76 -5.15
N ASP A 482 -15.37 -14.90 -4.62
CA ASP A 482 -14.80 -16.19 -4.20
C ASP A 482 -13.66 -15.97 -3.19
N GLY A 483 -13.23 -17.04 -2.53
CA GLY A 483 -12.18 -17.00 -1.49
C GLY A 483 -12.63 -16.34 -0.17
N ASP A 484 -11.68 -16.00 0.69
CA ASP A 484 -11.94 -15.39 2.00
C ASP A 484 -12.04 -13.86 1.90
N VAL A 485 -13.26 -13.34 2.03
CA VAL A 485 -13.57 -11.90 1.95
C VAL A 485 -13.87 -11.28 3.32
N ARG A 486 -13.57 -12.00 4.41
CA ARG A 486 -13.78 -11.52 5.78
C ARG A 486 -12.82 -10.37 6.09
N ILE A 487 -13.20 -9.50 7.02
CA ILE A 487 -12.39 -8.37 7.47
C ILE A 487 -11.99 -8.61 8.93
N GLY A 488 -10.68 -8.56 9.19
CA GLY A 488 -10.09 -8.71 10.53
C GLY A 488 -10.20 -7.50 11.44
N ASP A 489 -9.43 -7.52 12.52
CA ASP A 489 -9.33 -6.43 13.48
C ASP A 489 -8.76 -5.15 12.83
N TYR A 490 -7.83 -5.35 11.90
CA TYR A 490 -7.12 -4.30 11.18
C TYR A 490 -7.17 -4.51 9.67
N ILE A 491 -7.19 -3.41 8.92
CA ILE A 491 -7.12 -3.40 7.47
C ILE A 491 -5.81 -2.74 7.07
N LEU A 492 -4.96 -3.40 6.29
CA LEU A 492 -3.91 -2.74 5.53
C LEU A 492 -4.48 -2.36 4.16
N ILE A 493 -4.74 -1.06 3.93
CA ILE A 493 -5.18 -0.56 2.62
C ILE A 493 -3.94 -0.29 1.76
N ILE A 494 -3.92 -0.85 0.56
CA ILE A 494 -2.86 -0.63 -0.44
C ILE A 494 -3.46 -0.33 -1.80
N ASP A 495 -2.68 0.26 -2.69
CA ASP A 495 -3.02 0.29 -4.11
C ASP A 495 -2.39 -0.93 -4.82
N SER A 496 -2.92 -1.27 -5.99
CA SER A 496 -2.49 -2.46 -6.75
C SER A 496 -1.06 -2.40 -7.28
N ASP A 497 -0.40 -1.24 -7.24
CA ASP A 497 0.98 -0.97 -7.68
C ASP A 497 1.94 -0.72 -6.51
N THR A 498 1.57 -1.13 -5.30
CA THR A 498 2.36 -0.95 -4.08
C THR A 498 3.36 -2.09 -3.85
N ARG A 499 4.47 -1.82 -3.17
CA ARG A 499 5.24 -2.84 -2.44
C ARG A 499 5.22 -2.57 -0.96
N VAL A 500 5.20 -3.66 -0.20
CA VAL A 500 5.17 -3.64 1.26
C VAL A 500 6.45 -4.26 1.83
N PRO A 501 6.94 -3.80 3.00
CA PRO A 501 8.09 -4.42 3.66
C PRO A 501 7.78 -5.87 4.12
N ALA A 502 8.78 -6.75 4.05
CA ALA A 502 8.64 -8.18 4.39
C ALA A 502 8.33 -8.46 5.88
N ASP A 503 8.69 -7.57 6.80
CA ASP A 503 8.42 -7.71 8.23
C ASP A 503 7.72 -6.44 8.76
N CYS A 504 6.49 -6.22 8.28
CA CYS A 504 5.72 -5.02 8.61
C CYS A 504 4.56 -5.28 9.59
N PHE A 505 3.78 -6.35 9.41
CA PHE A 505 2.50 -6.51 10.11
C PHE A 505 2.62 -6.46 11.63
N LEU A 506 3.59 -7.15 12.23
CA LEU A 506 3.80 -7.13 13.68
C LEU A 506 4.10 -5.73 14.20
N ASP A 507 4.94 -4.96 13.52
CA ASP A 507 5.21 -3.56 13.88
C ASP A 507 3.94 -2.70 13.77
N MET A 508 3.14 -2.91 12.73
CA MET A 508 1.90 -2.17 12.50
C MET A 508 0.84 -2.47 13.56
N VAL A 509 0.55 -3.74 13.84
CA VAL A 509 -0.43 -4.10 14.87
C VAL A 509 0.05 -3.72 16.27
N SER A 510 1.36 -3.79 16.54
CA SER A 510 1.92 -3.37 17.82
C SER A 510 1.74 -1.87 18.06
N GLU A 511 1.92 -1.06 17.02
CA GLU A 511 1.63 0.38 17.07
C GLU A 511 0.15 0.65 17.36
N MET A 512 -0.76 -0.12 16.74
CA MET A 512 -2.20 0.02 16.92
C MET A 512 -2.65 -0.42 18.32
N GLU A 513 -2.16 -1.55 18.83
CA GLU A 513 -2.46 -2.03 20.19
C GLU A 513 -1.87 -1.12 21.27
N ALA A 514 -0.66 -0.59 21.08
CA ALA A 514 -0.05 0.37 21.98
C ALA A 514 -0.78 1.73 22.01
N SER A 515 -1.59 2.04 21.00
CA SER A 515 -2.34 3.29 20.89
C SER A 515 -3.81 3.06 20.49
N PRO A 516 -4.67 2.64 21.43
CA PRO A 516 -6.09 2.33 21.15
C PRO A 516 -6.88 3.50 20.55
N GLN A 517 -6.50 4.74 20.85
CA GLN A 517 -7.11 5.96 20.32
C GLN A 517 -6.79 6.24 18.84
N VAL A 518 -5.80 5.55 18.27
CA VAL A 518 -5.40 5.71 16.87
C VAL A 518 -6.32 4.86 15.99
N ALA A 519 -6.92 5.51 14.99
CA ALA A 519 -7.76 4.87 14.00
C ALA A 519 -6.99 4.52 12.72
N ILE A 520 -6.04 5.37 12.31
CA ILE A 520 -5.23 5.15 11.10
C ILE A 520 -3.78 5.51 11.37
N VAL A 521 -2.86 4.64 10.94
CA VAL A 521 -1.44 4.96 10.78
C VAL A 521 -1.12 4.97 9.28
N GLN A 522 -0.82 6.15 8.76
CA GLN A 522 -0.33 6.36 7.40
C GLN A 522 1.18 6.16 7.36
N TYR A 523 1.66 5.28 6.48
CA TYR A 523 3.08 5.10 6.24
C TYR A 523 3.57 6.02 5.14
N SER A 524 4.78 6.55 5.30
CA SER A 524 5.49 7.23 4.23
C SER A 524 5.90 6.22 3.17
N SER A 525 5.65 6.56 1.91
CA SER A 525 6.04 5.74 0.77
C SER A 525 7.27 6.30 0.08
N GLY A 526 8.22 5.42 -0.23
CA GLY A 526 9.27 5.66 -1.21
C GLY A 526 8.72 5.54 -2.63
N VAL A 527 9.52 5.99 -3.59
CA VAL A 527 9.16 5.90 -5.01
C VAL A 527 9.81 4.66 -5.62
N MET A 528 8.99 3.84 -6.28
CA MET A 528 9.45 2.79 -7.17
C MET A 528 9.52 3.33 -8.60
N ASN A 529 10.74 3.39 -9.14
CA ASN A 529 10.95 3.75 -10.53
C ASN A 529 10.78 2.53 -11.45
N VAL A 530 9.99 2.69 -12.49
CA VAL A 530 9.76 1.68 -13.55
C VAL A 530 10.63 1.96 -14.76
N THR A 531 10.92 3.24 -15.05
CA THR A 531 11.80 3.66 -16.14
C THR A 531 12.89 4.60 -15.65
N SER A 532 13.80 4.99 -16.55
CA SER A 532 14.88 5.94 -16.27
C SER A 532 14.65 7.32 -16.92
N SER A 533 13.40 7.64 -17.27
CA SER A 533 13.09 8.88 -17.99
C SER A 533 13.33 10.14 -17.13
N PHE A 534 13.68 11.25 -17.79
CA PHE A 534 13.84 12.54 -17.09
C PHE A 534 12.57 12.97 -16.37
N PHE A 535 11.40 12.74 -16.99
CA PHE A 535 10.12 13.11 -16.39
C PHE A 535 9.85 12.31 -15.11
N GLU A 536 10.04 10.99 -15.15
CA GLU A 536 9.84 10.13 -13.99
C GLU A 536 10.80 10.47 -12.84
N ASN A 537 12.08 10.73 -13.16
CA ASN A 537 13.05 11.20 -12.17
C ASN A 537 12.65 12.57 -11.57
N GLY A 538 12.09 13.47 -12.37
CA GLY A 538 11.57 14.76 -11.92
C GLY A 538 10.39 14.61 -10.95
N ILE A 539 9.43 13.74 -11.28
CA ILE A 539 8.31 13.42 -10.39
C ILE A 539 8.80 12.71 -9.12
N THR A 540 9.78 11.82 -9.24
CA THR A 540 10.42 11.15 -8.09
C THR A 540 11.02 12.16 -7.11
N PHE A 541 11.75 13.16 -7.62
CA PHE A 541 12.28 14.23 -6.79
C PHE A 541 11.15 15.04 -6.12
N PHE A 542 10.11 15.38 -6.88
CA PHE A 542 8.95 16.12 -6.38
C PHE A 542 8.20 15.36 -5.27
N THR A 543 7.91 14.08 -5.47
CA THR A 543 7.24 13.22 -4.48
C THR A 543 8.05 13.12 -3.19
N ASN A 544 9.37 12.88 -3.30
CA ASN A 544 10.26 12.84 -2.13
C ASN A 544 10.31 14.18 -1.38
N LEU A 545 10.24 15.31 -2.10
CA LEU A 545 10.18 16.64 -1.50
C LEU A 545 8.89 16.82 -0.69
N VAL A 546 7.75 16.40 -1.25
CA VAL A 546 6.44 16.47 -0.58
C VAL A 546 6.43 15.62 0.68
N TYR A 547 6.84 14.35 0.62
CA TYR A 547 6.91 13.48 1.79
C TYR A 547 7.86 14.01 2.87
N THR A 548 9.01 14.60 2.48
CA THR A 548 9.92 15.25 3.44
C THR A 548 9.24 16.44 4.14
N ALA A 549 8.48 17.25 3.40
CA ALA A 549 7.76 18.38 3.96
C ALA A 549 6.63 17.95 4.91
N ILE A 550 5.89 16.89 4.53
CA ILE A 550 4.86 16.27 5.39
C ILE A 550 5.51 15.73 6.66
N GLN A 551 6.57 14.94 6.54
CA GLN A 551 7.29 14.38 7.69
C GLN A 551 7.73 15.48 8.65
N PHE A 552 8.36 16.54 8.15
CA PHE A 552 8.79 17.66 8.99
C PHE A 552 7.61 18.33 9.69
N ALA A 553 6.51 18.60 8.99
CA ALA A 553 5.33 19.23 9.59
C ALA A 553 4.72 18.34 10.69
N VAL A 554 4.44 17.07 10.39
CA VAL A 554 3.76 16.16 11.32
C VAL A 554 4.66 15.81 12.51
N ALA A 555 5.96 15.61 12.31
CA ALA A 555 6.93 15.44 13.41
C ALA A 555 6.96 16.65 14.37
N ASN A 556 6.59 17.83 13.89
CA ASN A 556 6.49 19.05 14.70
C ASN A 556 5.11 19.26 15.37
N GLY A 557 4.19 18.31 15.22
CA GLY A 557 2.86 18.33 15.82
C GLY A 557 1.74 18.80 14.89
N ASP A 558 1.96 18.78 13.57
CA ASP A 558 0.87 18.90 12.59
C ASP A 558 -0.01 17.64 12.58
N ILE A 559 -1.15 17.71 11.89
CA ILE A 559 -2.01 16.56 11.66
C ILE A 559 -1.37 15.62 10.64
N ALA A 560 -1.47 14.32 10.92
CA ALA A 560 -1.14 13.28 9.95
C ALA A 560 -2.15 13.25 8.77
N PRO A 561 -1.68 13.31 7.51
CA PRO A 561 -2.55 13.12 6.36
C PRO A 561 -2.95 11.64 6.22
N PHE A 562 -4.06 11.40 5.55
CA PHE A 562 -4.44 10.08 5.05
C PHE A 562 -4.62 10.19 3.54
N VAL A 563 -3.87 9.39 2.79
CA VAL A 563 -3.79 9.44 1.31
C VAL A 563 -4.46 8.24 0.63
N GLY A 564 -5.23 7.45 1.39
CA GLY A 564 -6.08 6.38 0.85
C GLY A 564 -5.39 5.05 0.51
N HIS A 565 -4.09 4.92 0.76
CA HIS A 565 -3.29 3.70 0.59
C HIS A 565 -2.06 3.73 1.50
N ASN A 566 -1.31 2.63 1.61
CA ASN A 566 -0.13 2.49 2.46
C ASN A 566 -0.43 2.85 3.92
N ALA A 567 -1.58 2.39 4.43
CA ALA A 567 -2.02 2.71 5.77
C ALA A 567 -2.67 1.50 6.43
N ILE A 568 -2.47 1.37 7.74
CA ILE A 568 -3.23 0.42 8.56
C ILE A 568 -4.39 1.16 9.22
N LEU A 569 -5.59 0.59 9.13
CA LEU A 569 -6.82 1.11 9.69
C LEU A 569 -7.38 0.16 10.75
N ARG A 570 -7.93 0.72 11.82
CA ARG A 570 -8.69 -0.03 12.83
C ARG A 570 -10.11 -0.26 12.32
N TRP A 571 -10.49 -1.52 12.12
CA TRP A 571 -11.81 -1.83 11.56
C TRP A 571 -12.96 -1.31 12.44
N SER A 572 -12.84 -1.48 13.76
CA SER A 572 -13.85 -0.98 14.71
C SER A 572 -14.01 0.55 14.69
N ALA A 573 -12.95 1.31 14.39
CA ALA A 573 -13.05 2.77 14.26
C ALA A 573 -13.77 3.17 12.96
N LEU A 574 -13.59 2.40 11.88
CA LEU A 574 -14.31 2.60 10.61
C LEU A 574 -15.80 2.30 10.77
N GLN A 575 -16.14 1.22 11.47
CA GLN A 575 -17.52 0.88 11.82
C GLN A 575 -18.18 1.97 12.67
N ASP A 576 -17.44 2.55 13.61
CA ASP A 576 -17.96 3.62 14.48
C ASP A 576 -18.31 4.91 13.71
N ILE A 577 -17.69 5.17 12.56
CA ILE A 577 -18.02 6.32 11.69
C ILE A 577 -18.81 5.95 10.44
N ALA A 578 -19.29 4.72 10.35
CA ALA A 578 -20.14 4.28 9.25
C ALA A 578 -21.41 5.14 9.18
N TYR A 579 -21.93 5.32 7.97
CA TYR A 579 -23.12 6.12 7.72
C TYR A 579 -24.01 5.43 6.69
N MET A 580 -25.29 5.79 6.75
CA MET A 580 -26.29 5.43 5.73
C MET A 580 -26.43 6.62 4.77
N ASP A 581 -26.60 6.37 3.48
CA ASP A 581 -26.78 7.44 2.49
C ASP A 581 -28.23 7.95 2.52
N ASP A 582 -28.43 9.25 2.74
CA ASP A 582 -29.76 9.88 2.73
C ASP A 582 -30.47 9.78 1.36
N ASN A 583 -29.74 9.46 0.28
CA ASN A 583 -30.30 9.26 -1.06
C ASN A 583 -30.75 7.82 -1.35
N ASP A 584 -30.59 6.90 -0.39
CA ASP A 584 -31.33 5.64 -0.45
C ASP A 584 -32.80 6.03 -0.19
N ASP A 585 -33.59 6.12 -1.29
CA ASP A 585 -35.00 6.54 -1.27
C ASP A 585 -35.76 5.96 -0.06
N GLU A 586 -36.78 6.66 0.45
CA GLU A 586 -37.67 6.12 1.50
C GLU A 586 -38.19 4.70 1.20
N ASP A 587 -38.21 4.29 -0.07
CA ASP A 587 -38.54 2.92 -0.52
C ASP A 587 -37.37 1.92 -0.36
N SER A 588 -36.11 2.33 -0.48
CA SER A 588 -34.92 1.52 -0.16
C SER A 588 -34.79 1.27 1.35
N ALA A 589 -35.12 2.27 2.17
CA ALA A 589 -35.20 2.13 3.62
C ALA A 589 -36.38 1.24 4.06
N LYS A 590 -37.54 1.31 3.38
CA LYS A 590 -38.71 0.43 3.63
C LYS A 590 -38.50 -1.03 3.21
N ASN A 591 -37.64 -1.29 2.22
CA ASN A 591 -37.31 -2.63 1.75
C ASN A 591 -36.16 -3.30 2.54
N GLY A 592 -35.64 -2.66 3.60
CA GLY A 592 -34.54 -3.21 4.41
C GLY A 592 -33.19 -3.24 3.68
N LEU A 593 -33.01 -2.35 2.69
CA LEU A 593 -31.84 -2.32 1.80
C LEU A 593 -30.88 -1.15 2.11
N ALA A 594 -31.00 -0.52 3.29
CA ALA A 594 -30.06 0.53 3.70
C ALA A 594 -28.67 -0.08 3.88
N VAL A 595 -27.74 0.32 3.01
CA VAL A 595 -26.38 -0.21 3.00
C VAL A 595 -25.49 0.69 3.84
N GLU A 596 -24.87 0.12 4.87
CA GLU A 596 -23.81 0.81 5.60
C GLU A 596 -22.64 1.13 4.66
N LYS A 597 -22.24 2.40 4.65
CA LYS A 597 -21.11 2.91 3.87
C LYS A 597 -20.01 3.36 4.81
N TYR A 598 -18.78 3.05 4.44
CA TYR A 598 -17.57 3.40 5.19
C TYR A 598 -16.81 4.53 4.48
N TRP A 599 -16.70 4.43 3.17
CA TRP A 599 -16.06 5.40 2.29
C TRP A 599 -17.08 6.38 1.71
N ALA A 600 -16.71 7.65 1.52
CA ALA A 600 -17.58 8.63 0.88
C ALA A 600 -17.65 8.42 -0.64
N GLU A 601 -18.81 8.03 -1.14
CA GLU A 601 -19.03 7.79 -2.59
C GLU A 601 -19.36 9.07 -3.36
N THR A 602 -19.85 10.08 -2.64
CA THR A 602 -20.31 11.35 -3.19
C THR A 602 -19.19 12.34 -3.47
N THR A 603 -17.96 12.02 -3.05
CA THR A 603 -16.80 12.86 -3.28
C THR A 603 -15.62 12.11 -3.90
N VAL A 604 -14.76 12.87 -4.56
CA VAL A 604 -13.48 12.45 -5.14
C VAL A 604 -12.36 12.28 -4.09
N SER A 605 -12.51 12.89 -2.91
CA SER A 605 -11.54 12.85 -1.82
C SER A 605 -12.06 11.97 -0.67
N GLU A 606 -12.29 10.69 -0.96
CA GLU A 606 -12.91 9.74 -0.02
C GLU A 606 -12.05 9.48 1.23
N ASP A 607 -10.74 9.52 1.04
CA ASP A 607 -9.72 9.37 2.08
C ASP A 607 -9.74 10.57 3.03
N PHE A 608 -9.74 11.77 2.47
CA PHE A 608 -9.80 13.00 3.23
C PHE A 608 -11.11 13.12 4.03
N ASP A 609 -12.24 12.75 3.43
CA ASP A 609 -13.53 12.69 4.14
C ASP A 609 -13.48 11.72 5.34
N MET A 610 -12.92 10.52 5.15
CA MET A 610 -12.78 9.53 6.23
C MET A 610 -11.92 10.08 7.37
N ALA A 611 -10.77 10.69 7.04
CA ALA A 611 -9.90 11.33 8.03
C ALA A 611 -10.64 12.41 8.82
N LEU A 612 -11.41 13.28 8.15
CA LEU A 612 -12.19 14.31 8.79
C LEU A 612 -13.27 13.75 9.73
N ARG A 613 -13.97 12.69 9.32
CA ARG A 613 -15.00 12.04 10.16
C ARG A 613 -14.38 11.42 11.42
N LEU A 614 -13.29 10.69 11.29
CA LEU A 614 -12.55 10.10 12.43
C LEU A 614 -12.07 11.18 13.40
N GLN A 615 -11.40 12.21 12.89
CA GLN A 615 -10.86 13.29 13.72
C GLN A 615 -11.95 14.14 14.38
N SER A 616 -13.07 14.35 13.70
CA SER A 616 -14.23 15.05 14.27
C SER A 616 -14.88 14.25 15.40
N LYS A 617 -14.80 12.91 15.36
CA LYS A 617 -15.29 12.02 16.41
C LYS A 617 -14.32 11.87 17.59
N GLY A 618 -13.05 12.24 17.40
CA GLY A 618 -12.02 12.28 18.45
C GLY A 618 -10.93 11.22 18.31
N TYR A 619 -10.92 10.45 17.21
CA TYR A 619 -9.83 9.53 16.90
C TYR A 619 -8.57 10.27 16.45
N ASP A 620 -7.41 9.69 16.76
CA ASP A 620 -6.13 10.17 16.28
C ASP A 620 -5.73 9.50 14.96
N LEU A 621 -5.09 10.28 14.09
CA LEU A 621 -4.38 9.80 12.90
C LEU A 621 -2.88 9.99 13.14
N ARG A 622 -2.08 9.05 12.64
CA ARG A 622 -0.62 9.08 12.82
C ARG A 622 0.11 8.91 11.49
N PHE A 623 1.18 9.65 11.30
CA PHE A 623 2.08 9.50 10.15
C PHE A 623 3.37 8.81 10.59
N SER A 624 3.79 7.78 9.89
CA SER A 624 4.92 6.93 10.26
C SER A 624 6.01 6.92 9.18
N THR A 625 7.26 6.98 9.63
CA THR A 625 8.44 6.92 8.75
C THR A 625 9.46 5.85 9.15
N TYR A 626 9.17 5.02 10.16
CA TYR A 626 10.16 4.08 10.70
C TYR A 626 10.52 2.93 9.75
N PHE A 627 9.71 2.66 8.71
CA PHE A 627 10.07 1.74 7.63
C PHE A 627 11.05 2.34 6.61
N GLY A 628 11.23 3.67 6.60
CA GLY A 628 12.13 4.34 5.68
C GLY A 628 11.67 4.29 4.21
N PRO A 629 12.50 4.80 3.28
CA PRO A 629 12.18 4.89 1.85
C PRO A 629 12.21 3.53 1.13
N GLU A 630 12.87 2.53 1.70
CA GLU A 630 12.90 1.15 1.18
C GLU A 630 11.74 0.30 1.69
N GLY A 631 10.92 0.84 2.59
CA GLY A 631 9.78 0.15 3.17
C GLY A 631 8.58 0.07 2.22
N PHE A 632 7.58 0.91 2.44
CA PHE A 632 6.47 1.02 1.51
C PHE A 632 6.96 1.75 0.25
N GLN A 633 6.61 1.23 -0.93
CA GLN A 633 6.98 1.86 -2.20
C GLN A 633 5.78 1.96 -3.14
N GLU A 634 5.72 3.06 -3.89
CA GLU A 634 4.64 3.36 -4.83
C GLU A 634 5.18 3.75 -6.21
N GLY A 635 4.42 3.44 -7.26
CA GLY A 635 4.71 3.91 -8.61
C GLY A 635 4.41 5.40 -8.78
N VAL A 636 5.20 6.08 -9.60
CA VAL A 636 4.95 7.48 -10.01
C VAL A 636 4.38 7.57 -11.41
N SER A 637 3.77 8.72 -11.73
CA SER A 637 3.25 9.02 -13.06
C SER A 637 4.35 8.89 -14.12
N LEU A 638 4.10 8.08 -15.15
CA LEU A 638 5.06 7.86 -16.23
C LEU A 638 4.96 8.93 -17.33
N THR A 639 3.80 9.56 -17.48
CA THR A 639 3.57 10.59 -18.50
C THR A 639 3.00 11.88 -17.91
N VAL A 640 3.17 12.98 -18.67
CA VAL A 640 2.58 14.29 -18.32
C VAL A 640 1.05 14.22 -18.27
N TYR A 641 0.43 13.39 -19.11
CA TYR A 641 -1.03 13.25 -19.14
C TYR A 641 -1.54 12.57 -17.87
N ASP A 642 -0.83 11.54 -17.38
CA ASP A 642 -1.17 10.87 -16.12
C ASP A 642 -1.07 11.85 -14.95
N GLU A 643 -0.02 12.67 -14.92
CA GLU A 643 0.17 13.68 -13.88
C GLU A 643 -0.90 14.78 -13.97
N LEU A 644 -1.24 15.27 -15.16
CA LEU A 644 -2.33 16.24 -15.33
C LEU A 644 -3.67 15.69 -14.84
N ALA A 645 -3.99 14.43 -15.17
CA ALA A 645 -5.23 13.79 -14.71
C ALA A 645 -5.26 13.64 -13.17
N ARG A 646 -4.11 13.34 -12.56
CA ARG A 646 -3.94 13.27 -11.11
C ARG A 646 -4.15 14.64 -10.44
N TRP A 647 -3.54 15.71 -10.96
CA TRP A 647 -3.73 17.07 -10.45
C TRP A 647 -5.16 17.58 -10.64
N GLU A 648 -5.80 17.25 -11.76
CA GLU A 648 -7.21 17.57 -11.99
C GLU A 648 -8.11 16.89 -10.94
N LYS A 649 -7.85 15.60 -10.65
CA LYS A 649 -8.55 14.86 -9.60
C LYS A 649 -8.42 15.56 -8.24
N TYR A 650 -7.20 15.94 -7.84
CA TYR A 650 -6.95 16.60 -6.55
C TYR A 650 -7.61 17.97 -6.45
N ALA A 651 -7.46 18.82 -7.47
CA ALA A 651 -8.06 20.15 -7.50
C ALA A 651 -9.60 20.09 -7.49
N TYR A 652 -10.17 19.12 -8.21
CA TYR A 652 -11.61 18.87 -8.20
C TYR A 652 -12.09 18.43 -6.82
N GLY A 653 -11.43 17.44 -6.21
CA GLY A 653 -11.79 16.92 -4.88
C GLY A 653 -11.73 18.00 -3.79
N CYS A 654 -10.67 18.82 -3.79
CA CYS A 654 -10.56 19.96 -2.89
C CYS A 654 -11.71 20.98 -3.07
N SER A 655 -12.13 21.23 -4.30
CA SER A 655 -13.22 22.17 -4.59
C SER A 655 -14.58 21.60 -4.18
N GLU A 656 -14.82 20.33 -4.44
CA GLU A 656 -16.05 19.63 -4.05
C GLU A 656 -16.18 19.52 -2.53
N LEU A 657 -15.06 19.36 -1.81
CA LEU A 657 -15.05 19.37 -0.36
C LEU A 657 -15.56 20.70 0.20
N ILE A 658 -15.09 21.84 -0.33
CA ILE A 658 -15.45 23.17 0.19
C ILE A 658 -16.80 23.63 -0.33
N PHE A 659 -17.02 23.52 -1.64
CA PHE A 659 -18.10 24.20 -2.33
C PHE A 659 -19.17 23.25 -2.87
N ASN A 660 -20.44 23.63 -2.67
CA ASN A 660 -21.52 23.07 -3.48
C ASN A 660 -21.33 23.50 -4.96
N PRO A 661 -21.83 22.73 -5.94
CA PRO A 661 -21.84 23.18 -7.32
C PRO A 661 -22.53 24.55 -7.47
N LEU A 662 -21.98 25.44 -8.31
CA LEU A 662 -22.44 26.83 -8.48
C LEU A 662 -23.96 26.95 -8.70
N ARG A 663 -24.56 26.02 -9.47
CA ARG A 663 -26.00 25.98 -9.74
C ARG A 663 -26.87 25.82 -8.48
N TYR A 664 -26.32 25.29 -7.39
CA TYR A 664 -27.02 25.05 -6.12
C TYR A 664 -26.71 26.09 -5.05
N TRP A 665 -25.92 27.13 -5.34
CA TRP A 665 -25.55 28.13 -4.34
C TRP A 665 -26.76 28.90 -3.80
N ALA A 666 -27.75 29.19 -4.64
CA ALA A 666 -28.96 29.90 -4.21
C ALA A 666 -29.83 29.09 -3.23
N THR A 667 -29.80 27.75 -3.31
CA THR A 667 -30.67 26.88 -2.49
C THR A 667 -29.94 26.23 -1.32
N LYS A 668 -28.71 25.77 -1.51
CA LYS A 668 -27.90 25.06 -0.48
C LYS A 668 -26.82 25.95 0.15
N GLY A 669 -26.60 27.14 -0.38
CA GLY A 669 -25.46 28.01 -0.04
C GLY A 669 -24.16 27.55 -0.72
N PRO A 670 -23.10 28.37 -0.68
CA PRO A 670 -21.84 28.08 -1.36
C PRO A 670 -21.04 26.95 -0.71
N ILE A 671 -21.09 26.83 0.62
CA ILE A 671 -20.24 25.90 1.40
C ILE A 671 -20.97 24.59 1.69
N THR A 672 -20.30 23.45 1.53
CA THR A 672 -20.86 22.11 1.81
C THR A 672 -21.16 21.88 3.30
N PRO A 673 -22.09 20.97 3.65
CA PRO A 673 -22.33 20.58 5.04
C PRO A 673 -21.10 19.98 5.72
N LEU A 674 -20.31 19.17 4.99
CA LEU A 674 -19.09 18.55 5.49
C LEU A 674 -18.06 19.62 5.92
N PHE A 675 -17.80 20.61 5.07
CA PHE A 675 -16.85 21.67 5.40
C PHE A 675 -17.32 22.53 6.57
N ARG A 676 -18.64 22.77 6.70
CA ARG A 676 -19.19 23.45 7.89
C ARG A 676 -18.98 22.65 9.16
N ARG A 677 -19.23 21.33 9.13
CA ARG A 677 -18.98 20.43 10.28
C ARG A 677 -17.50 20.43 10.66
N PHE A 678 -16.61 20.40 9.68
CA PHE A 678 -15.17 20.53 9.89
C PHE A 678 -14.79 21.87 10.57
N LEU A 679 -15.30 22.99 10.08
CA LEU A 679 -15.01 24.30 10.70
C LEU A 679 -15.51 24.39 12.15
N LEU A 680 -16.65 23.73 12.45
CA LEU A 680 -17.27 23.71 13.77
C LEU A 680 -16.83 22.53 14.66
N SER A 681 -15.96 21.64 14.17
CA SER A 681 -15.53 20.45 14.91
C SER A 681 -14.60 20.78 16.08
N ASN A 682 -14.35 19.81 16.94
CA ASN A 682 -13.40 19.93 18.06
C ASN A 682 -11.92 19.82 17.63
N MET A 683 -11.64 19.77 16.33
CA MET A 683 -10.26 19.82 15.82
C MET A 683 -9.58 21.14 16.21
N SER A 684 -8.26 21.10 16.41
CA SER A 684 -7.51 22.28 16.84
C SER A 684 -7.59 23.42 15.80
N LEU A 685 -7.44 24.66 16.24
CA LEU A 685 -7.45 25.80 15.32
C LEU A 685 -6.30 25.72 14.32
N MET A 686 -5.12 25.30 14.78
CA MET A 686 -3.93 25.16 13.94
C MET A 686 -4.15 24.12 12.84
N ALA A 687 -4.71 22.96 13.18
CA ALA A 687 -5.14 21.95 12.24
C ALA A 687 -6.04 22.49 11.13
N LYS A 688 -7.08 23.24 11.51
CA LYS A 688 -8.03 23.84 10.57
C LYS A 688 -7.33 24.81 9.62
N ILE A 689 -6.44 25.64 10.15
CA ILE A 689 -5.65 26.59 9.36
C ILE A 689 -4.76 25.86 8.36
N THR A 690 -3.98 24.86 8.78
CA THR A 690 -3.09 24.12 7.87
C THR A 690 -3.86 23.43 6.75
N ILE A 691 -4.97 22.76 7.07
CA ILE A 691 -5.82 22.10 6.06
C ILE A 691 -6.36 23.11 5.04
N MET A 692 -6.88 24.26 5.48
CA MET A 692 -7.36 25.30 4.58
C MET A 692 -6.24 25.92 3.74
N SER A 693 -5.05 26.07 4.32
CA SER A 693 -3.88 26.56 3.61
C SER A 693 -3.43 25.59 2.52
N TYR A 694 -3.44 24.28 2.79
CA TYR A 694 -3.18 23.23 1.80
C TYR A 694 -4.20 23.27 0.66
N ILE A 695 -5.51 23.25 0.96
CA ILE A 695 -6.54 23.35 -0.10
C ILE A 695 -6.35 24.63 -0.93
N GLY A 696 -5.90 25.69 -0.28
CA GLY A 696 -5.58 26.95 -0.92
C GLY A 696 -4.49 26.97 -1.96
N THR A 697 -3.51 26.07 -1.86
CA THR A 697 -2.41 26.06 -2.82
C THR A 697 -2.92 25.77 -4.22
N TYR A 698 -3.97 24.96 -4.37
CA TYR A 698 -4.60 24.71 -5.67
C TYR A 698 -5.19 25.98 -6.29
N TYR A 699 -5.91 26.78 -5.50
CA TYR A 699 -6.45 28.07 -5.95
C TYR A 699 -5.36 29.10 -6.23
N ALA A 700 -4.30 29.12 -5.40
CA ALA A 700 -3.14 29.98 -5.59
C ALA A 700 -2.47 29.69 -6.94
N ILE A 701 -2.17 28.42 -7.22
CA ILE A 701 -1.58 27.97 -8.49
C ILE A 701 -2.51 28.30 -9.65
N ALA A 702 -3.81 28.01 -9.54
CA ALA A 702 -4.79 28.30 -10.58
C ALA A 702 -4.90 29.81 -10.89
N SER A 703 -4.74 30.68 -9.88
CA SER A 703 -4.80 32.13 -10.04
C SER A 703 -3.59 32.72 -10.77
N ALA A 704 -2.45 32.01 -10.82
CA ALA A 704 -1.17 32.56 -11.28
C ALA A 704 -1.23 33.08 -12.72
N TRP A 705 -1.86 32.35 -13.66
CA TRP A 705 -1.94 32.79 -15.06
C TRP A 705 -2.89 33.99 -15.22
N ILE A 706 -4.00 34.03 -14.48
CA ILE A 706 -4.96 35.15 -14.48
C ILE A 706 -4.26 36.41 -13.98
N LEU A 707 -3.56 36.31 -12.85
CA LEU A 707 -2.79 37.42 -12.26
C LEU A 707 -1.66 37.86 -13.19
N THR A 708 -1.03 36.93 -13.92
CA THR A 708 0.02 37.26 -14.91
C THR A 708 -0.54 38.04 -16.10
N VAL A 709 -1.67 37.60 -16.66
CA VAL A 709 -2.35 38.30 -17.76
C VAL A 709 -2.83 39.69 -17.29
N MET A 710 -3.43 39.76 -16.10
CA MET A 710 -3.84 41.03 -15.50
C MET A 710 -2.64 41.96 -15.30
N ASN A 711 -1.52 41.45 -14.78
CA ASN A 711 -0.28 42.21 -14.60
C ASN A 711 0.28 42.74 -15.93
N TYR A 712 0.21 41.96 -17.02
CA TYR A 712 0.63 42.41 -18.34
C TYR A 712 -0.13 43.67 -18.80
N PHE A 713 -1.45 43.69 -18.62
CA PHE A 713 -2.27 44.86 -18.97
C PHE A 713 -2.14 46.02 -17.99
N LEU A 714 -2.07 45.74 -16.68
CA LEU A 714 -1.91 46.78 -15.64
C LEU A 714 -0.59 47.53 -15.82
N ILE A 715 0.52 46.82 -15.98
CA ILE A 715 1.82 47.44 -16.24
C ILE A 715 1.83 48.05 -17.65
N GLY A 716 1.30 47.36 -18.66
CA GLY A 716 1.31 47.85 -20.04
C GLY A 716 0.58 49.18 -20.23
N TRP A 717 -0.58 49.36 -19.59
CA TRP A 717 -1.41 50.56 -19.76
C TRP A 717 -1.24 51.61 -18.67
N PHE A 718 -0.90 51.22 -17.44
CA PHE A 718 -0.90 52.12 -16.27
C PHE A 718 0.47 52.25 -15.62
N ASN A 719 1.57 51.91 -16.30
CA ASN A 719 2.92 52.07 -15.75
C ASN A 719 3.15 53.51 -15.23
N GLY A 720 3.58 53.63 -13.97
CA GLY A 720 3.77 54.93 -13.30
C GLY A 720 2.49 55.58 -12.75
N TYR A 721 1.30 55.07 -13.06
CA TYR A 721 0.01 55.49 -12.51
C TYR A 721 -0.59 54.47 -11.53
N LEU A 722 0.04 53.30 -11.37
CA LEU A 722 -0.36 52.30 -10.39
C LEU A 722 -0.10 52.81 -8.96
N ASP A 723 -1.03 52.49 -8.06
CA ASP A 723 -0.95 52.79 -6.62
C ASP A 723 0.34 52.20 -6.01
N HIS A 724 0.95 52.87 -5.02
CA HIS A 724 2.17 52.35 -4.38
C HIS A 724 1.93 51.09 -3.52
N TYR A 725 0.66 50.71 -3.33
CA TYR A 725 0.25 49.39 -2.86
C TYR A 725 0.66 48.27 -3.83
N TYR A 726 0.70 48.56 -5.14
CA TYR A 726 1.16 47.63 -6.15
C TYR A 726 2.66 47.39 -6.01
N VAL A 727 3.07 46.13 -5.98
CA VAL A 727 4.48 45.74 -5.87
C VAL A 727 5.00 45.32 -7.24
N ASP A 728 6.17 45.84 -7.60
CA ASP A 728 6.82 45.53 -8.88
C ASP A 728 7.01 44.01 -9.07
N SER A 729 6.68 43.51 -10.27
CA SER A 729 6.77 42.07 -10.57
C SER A 729 8.17 41.50 -10.37
N PHE A 730 9.22 42.29 -10.63
CA PHE A 730 10.60 41.84 -10.42
C PHE A 730 10.94 41.61 -8.93
N LYS A 731 10.38 42.43 -8.02
CA LYS A 731 10.56 42.24 -6.56
C LYS A 731 9.87 40.96 -6.10
N ILE A 732 8.67 40.70 -6.62
CA ILE A 732 7.93 39.47 -6.34
C ILE A 732 8.71 38.26 -6.88
N TYR A 733 9.14 38.30 -8.15
CA TYR A 733 9.93 37.24 -8.78
C TYR A 733 11.20 36.93 -7.98
N PHE A 734 11.98 37.96 -7.63
CA PHE A 734 13.20 37.79 -6.85
C PHE A 734 12.93 37.16 -5.48
N SER A 735 11.86 37.57 -4.80
CA SER A 735 11.44 36.99 -3.52
C SER A 735 11.04 35.51 -3.66
N ILE A 736 10.30 35.16 -4.71
CA ILE A 736 9.90 33.77 -5.02
C ILE A 736 11.14 32.91 -5.28
N VAL A 737 12.08 33.37 -6.12
CA VAL A 737 13.31 32.62 -6.42
C VAL A 737 14.14 32.38 -5.16
N ILE A 738 14.29 33.40 -4.30
CA ILE A 738 15.02 33.25 -3.04
C ILE A 738 14.34 32.25 -2.11
N VAL A 739 13.03 32.35 -1.91
CA VAL A 739 12.34 31.51 -0.93
C VAL A 739 12.17 30.08 -1.42
N PHE A 740 11.65 29.89 -2.63
CA PHE A 740 11.35 28.55 -3.12
C PHE A 740 12.58 27.81 -3.64
N GLN A 741 13.49 28.49 -4.37
CA GLN A 741 14.66 27.82 -4.93
C GLN A 741 15.86 27.86 -3.99
N ALA A 742 16.30 29.04 -3.55
CA ALA A 742 17.52 29.13 -2.75
C ALA A 742 17.31 28.56 -1.33
N LEU A 743 16.37 29.09 -0.57
CA LEU A 743 16.07 28.60 0.78
C LEU A 743 15.51 27.17 0.74
N GLY A 744 14.60 26.85 -0.17
CA GLY A 744 14.07 25.48 -0.33
C GLY A 744 15.17 24.44 -0.55
N THR A 745 16.12 24.71 -1.45
CA THR A 745 17.24 23.78 -1.71
C THR A 745 18.19 23.67 -0.52
N VAL A 746 18.57 24.81 0.07
CA VAL A 746 19.49 24.82 1.23
C VAL A 746 18.87 24.15 2.44
N SER A 747 17.63 24.47 2.76
CA SER A 747 16.91 23.87 3.89
C SER A 747 16.76 22.36 3.75
N LEU A 748 16.41 21.87 2.56
CA LEU A 748 16.34 20.44 2.29
C LEU A 748 17.71 19.76 2.45
N ALA A 749 18.77 20.36 1.92
CA ALA A 749 20.12 19.81 2.03
C ALA A 749 20.60 19.73 3.49
N VAL A 750 20.38 20.79 4.26
CA VAL A 750 20.71 20.83 5.69
C VAL A 750 19.88 19.80 6.45
N LEU A 751 18.57 19.75 6.22
CA LEU A 751 17.68 18.81 6.91
C LEU A 751 18.12 17.36 6.68
N ARG A 752 18.43 16.98 5.43
CA ARG A 752 18.93 15.65 5.09
C ARG A 752 20.28 15.36 5.75
N TYR A 753 21.21 16.30 5.72
CA TYR A 753 22.53 16.13 6.33
C TYR A 753 22.42 15.88 7.84
N VAL A 754 21.64 16.70 8.55
CA VAL A 754 21.49 16.57 10.00
C VAL A 754 20.71 15.30 10.36
N SER A 755 19.64 14.97 9.63
CA SER A 755 18.83 13.76 9.87
C SER A 755 19.59 12.46 9.54
N GLN A 756 20.53 12.48 8.59
CA GLN A 756 21.41 11.34 8.32
C GLN A 756 22.50 11.20 9.38
N SER A 757 23.00 12.32 9.91
CA SER A 757 24.02 12.32 10.97
C SER A 757 23.50 11.80 12.32
N THR A 758 22.18 11.84 12.55
CA THR A 758 21.52 11.28 13.75
C THR A 758 21.15 9.81 13.63
N ARG A 759 21.16 9.24 12.42
CA ARG A 759 20.95 7.80 12.21
C ARG A 759 22.29 7.08 12.32
N PRO A 760 22.45 6.08 13.21
CA PRO A 760 23.66 5.27 13.20
C PRO A 760 23.82 4.66 11.81
N ILE A 761 24.98 4.85 11.21
CA ILE A 761 25.36 4.21 9.95
C ILE A 761 25.20 2.71 10.19
N PRO A 762 24.39 1.98 9.38
CA PRO A 762 24.32 0.54 9.50
C PRO A 762 25.74 -0.02 9.31
N PRO A 763 26.16 -0.99 10.15
CA PRO A 763 27.53 -1.51 10.14
C PRO A 763 27.97 -2.07 8.79
#